data_AF-A0A3Q7Q104-F1
#
_entry.id   AF-A0A3Q7Q104-F1
#
_cell.length_a   1.000
_cell.length_b   1.000
_cell.length_c   1.000
_cell.angle_alpha   90.00
_cell.angle_beta   90.00
_cell.angle_gamma   90.00
#
_symmetry.space_group_name_H-M   'P 1'
#
loop_
_entity.id
_entity.type
_entity.pdbx_description
1 polymer ?
#
loop_
_entity_poly.entity_id
_entity_poly.type
_entity_poly.pdbx_seq_one_letter_code
_entity_poly.pdbx_strand_id
1 'polypeptide(L)'
;MKTVLWALGLGTLLLTLRAIPIGGPGDLRLAYRHSSCDGVVLVRHEEQWGHVCNQEWTLAEASVVCRQLGCGHAVGAPKYVPLPGEMVRPWLHNVSCRGDEPSFWECSLGAWTRSKCPHEWVVVALCANGTFREIRLVKGRSPCSGLPEIRNVNGVDRLCGLHEEEATVFCQELGCGPVLQAPRQDVGVVRKYMMCRGTEPTIRNCRLNNNLRSGCDFRQDAEVVCSGHMEARLEGGEHPCAGRLEVRRGLTWGTVCDADLDQATAHVVCRELQCGSAVSTPGGAHFGQGSGPVWTEAFHCAGNESLLFHCPRGPGHQCGHRQDAGLRCSEFRLVNGSSSCEGRVELQVQGAWAPLCAAHWDLADATVLCHQLNCGSAEATPRGGHFGNGDAPIWPDVFHCVGTEPYLWNCPVSTLGAGACALGNAAAAVCSGLLHALRLRDGQSRCDGRAEVSLDGVWGRVLDDAWDLRGARVVCRQLGCGQADRAYDAPAPRRGAVPVGLSRARCQGTETRLTQCNVSASPLVPSGASRDAGVVCSGSRRVRLAAGPHRCAGRVEVLHGGTWGTVCDDGWDLQDAHVVCRQLGCGQALRALGAAPFGAGSGRIWMDQLGCSGHESALWQCPSRGWGQQDCGHKEDAGVICSGSVALRLRGGIHHCAGWLDVFYNGTWGAVCSNALKDISLSIICKQLGCGEQGWLENRPVHTGSGTSWVDNIECRRLRNSTLWQCPSAPWHPHSCTPGEEVWITCAGLSEKMAQDSGETLNCSSTHSCPGPPLAPASALKAGNLPMMFCVVLGTLLVIVSLVLGAQWYRGRTRRGSRMLGSLPSEGVYEDIGAVPIGEKDEGPRVSQNLALEEEYDDAGEPELGPEEEEEEEEVPLSPTGGAPCSLGPKAQADMEDTACPRT
;
A
#
# COMPACT_ATOMS: atom_id res chain seq x y z
N MET A 1 44.94 -80.02 -11.18
CA MET A 1 45.35 -80.75 -12.41
C MET A 1 44.45 -80.32 -13.57
N LYS A 2 44.88 -79.35 -14.40
CA LYS A 2 44.28 -79.03 -15.72
C LYS A 2 45.32 -78.53 -16.75
N THR A 3 46.57 -78.98 -16.61
CA THR A 3 47.43 -79.21 -17.78
C THR A 3 47.11 -80.60 -18.33
N VAL A 4 47.42 -80.87 -19.61
CA VAL A 4 47.04 -82.10 -20.34
C VAL A 4 45.52 -82.27 -20.53
N LEU A 5 44.95 -81.41 -21.37
CA LEU A 5 43.82 -81.74 -22.26
C LEU A 5 43.73 -80.69 -23.39
N TRP A 6 44.86 -80.54 -24.08
CA TRP A 6 45.06 -79.68 -25.27
C TRP A 6 45.37 -80.54 -26.52
N ALA A 7 44.80 -81.74 -26.54
CA ALA A 7 44.93 -82.74 -27.62
C ALA A 7 43.53 -83.23 -28.02
N LEU A 8 43.38 -83.67 -29.27
CA LEU A 8 42.10 -83.98 -29.94
C LEU A 8 41.23 -82.73 -30.18
N GLY A 9 41.68 -81.87 -31.10
CA GLY A 9 40.97 -80.65 -31.47
C GLY A 9 39.67 -80.91 -32.25
N LEU A 10 38.53 -80.62 -31.62
CA LEU A 10 37.20 -80.52 -32.25
C LEU A 10 36.58 -79.13 -31.98
N GLY A 11 37.36 -78.08 -32.25
CA GLY A 11 37.01 -76.67 -31.98
C GLY A 11 36.01 -76.04 -32.96
N THR A 12 35.01 -76.78 -33.44
CA THR A 12 34.14 -76.35 -34.56
C THR A 12 32.65 -76.72 -34.42
N LEU A 13 32.11 -76.89 -33.21
CA LEU A 13 30.65 -77.06 -33.04
C LEU A 13 30.05 -76.49 -31.73
N LEU A 14 30.33 -75.23 -31.40
CA LEU A 14 29.66 -74.53 -30.29
C LEU A 14 29.58 -73.00 -30.52
N LEU A 15 29.08 -72.58 -31.68
CA LEU A 15 29.10 -71.18 -32.15
C LEU A 15 27.71 -70.61 -32.49
N THR A 16 26.69 -70.86 -31.65
CA THR A 16 25.36 -70.21 -31.73
C THR A 16 24.65 -70.09 -30.37
N LEU A 17 25.38 -69.71 -29.32
CA LEU A 17 24.79 -69.13 -28.11
C LEU A 17 25.34 -67.72 -27.92
N ARG A 18 24.55 -66.71 -28.27
CA ARG A 18 24.76 -65.35 -27.74
C ARG A 18 24.48 -65.43 -26.24
N ALA A 19 25.53 -65.32 -25.43
CA ALA A 19 25.36 -65.22 -23.98
C ALA A 19 24.47 -64.02 -23.66
N ILE A 20 23.44 -64.23 -22.83
CA ILE A 20 22.72 -63.12 -22.23
C ILE A 20 23.72 -62.40 -21.32
N PRO A 21 23.89 -61.07 -21.44
CA PRO A 21 24.86 -60.33 -20.64
C PRO A 21 24.47 -60.39 -19.16
N ILE A 22 25.24 -61.15 -18.37
CA ILE A 22 25.12 -61.17 -16.90
C ILE A 22 25.74 -59.87 -16.39
N GLY A 23 24.92 -58.82 -16.27
CA GLY A 23 25.35 -57.52 -15.76
C GLY A 23 25.79 -57.59 -14.30
N GLY A 24 26.87 -56.88 -13.97
CA GLY A 24 27.29 -56.68 -12.58
C GLY A 24 26.61 -55.47 -11.93
N PRO A 25 26.94 -55.17 -10.66
CA PRO A 25 26.42 -53.98 -9.98
C PRO A 25 26.81 -52.66 -10.68
N GLY A 26 27.96 -52.63 -11.36
CA GLY A 26 28.48 -51.44 -12.06
C GLY A 26 28.02 -51.25 -13.51
N ASP A 27 27.09 -52.08 -14.01
CA ASP A 27 26.56 -52.00 -15.39
C ASP A 27 25.24 -51.23 -15.51
N LEU A 28 24.77 -50.63 -14.40
CA LEU A 28 23.56 -49.83 -14.29
C LEU A 28 23.88 -48.48 -13.65
N ARG A 29 23.30 -47.38 -14.16
CA ARG A 29 23.37 -46.05 -13.50
C ARG A 29 22.21 -45.14 -13.88
N LEU A 30 22.02 -44.08 -13.10
CA LEU A 30 21.18 -42.93 -13.46
C LEU A 30 22.04 -41.80 -14.01
N ALA A 31 21.49 -41.01 -14.93
CA ALA A 31 22.22 -39.92 -15.60
C ALA A 31 21.33 -38.73 -15.98
N TYR A 32 21.96 -37.65 -16.43
CA TYR A 32 21.33 -36.39 -16.89
C TYR A 32 20.56 -35.60 -15.81
N ARG A 33 20.76 -35.93 -14.54
CA ARG A 33 20.36 -35.13 -13.36
C ARG A 33 21.57 -34.91 -12.43
N HIS A 34 21.40 -34.04 -11.44
CA HIS A 34 22.48 -33.56 -10.57
C HIS A 34 22.75 -34.46 -9.34
N SER A 35 21.84 -35.40 -9.03
CA SER A 35 22.09 -36.48 -8.07
C SER A 35 22.36 -37.78 -8.83
N SER A 36 23.22 -38.64 -8.29
CA SER A 36 23.39 -40.02 -8.74
C SER A 36 22.15 -40.90 -8.48
N CYS A 37 21.20 -40.43 -7.67
CA CYS A 37 19.99 -41.13 -7.27
C CYS A 37 18.69 -40.66 -7.96
N ASP A 38 18.77 -39.76 -8.95
CA ASP A 38 17.67 -39.49 -9.89
C ASP A 38 18.23 -39.48 -11.30
N GLY A 39 17.47 -39.95 -12.30
CA GLY A 39 17.83 -39.70 -13.70
C GLY A 39 17.36 -40.76 -14.69
N VAL A 40 17.79 -40.60 -15.93
CA VAL A 40 17.51 -41.55 -17.01
C VAL A 40 18.28 -42.84 -16.76
N VAL A 41 17.61 -43.99 -16.88
CA VAL A 41 18.21 -45.30 -16.64
C VAL A 41 19.11 -45.69 -17.82
N LEU A 42 20.40 -45.82 -17.54
CA LEU A 42 21.41 -46.28 -18.48
C LEU A 42 21.94 -47.66 -18.08
N VAL A 43 22.02 -48.55 -19.07
CA VAL A 43 22.70 -49.85 -18.98
C VAL A 43 24.00 -49.82 -19.80
N ARG A 44 25.00 -50.61 -19.38
CA ARG A 44 26.28 -50.77 -20.07
C ARG A 44 26.32 -52.09 -20.86
N HIS A 45 26.73 -52.02 -22.11
CA HIS A 45 26.90 -53.17 -23.00
C HIS A 45 28.02 -52.87 -24.01
N GLU A 46 28.91 -53.84 -24.29
CA GLU A 46 30.09 -53.64 -25.17
C GLU A 46 30.89 -52.37 -24.80
N GLU A 47 31.16 -52.18 -23.50
CA GLU A 47 31.79 -50.99 -22.88
C GLU A 47 31.03 -49.66 -23.05
N GLN A 48 29.92 -49.63 -23.78
CA GLN A 48 29.16 -48.43 -24.12
C GLN A 48 27.86 -48.33 -23.30
N TRP A 49 27.57 -47.12 -22.81
CA TRP A 49 26.30 -46.83 -22.15
C TRP A 49 25.19 -46.55 -23.17
N GLY A 50 23.97 -46.98 -22.86
CA GLY A 50 22.78 -46.64 -23.65
C GLY A 50 21.51 -46.75 -22.82
N HIS A 51 20.43 -46.17 -23.35
CA HIS A 51 19.16 -46.01 -22.64
C HIS A 51 18.35 -47.30 -22.57
N VAL A 52 17.44 -47.36 -21.60
CA VAL A 52 16.34 -48.35 -21.55
C VAL A 52 15.07 -47.73 -22.14
N CYS A 53 14.41 -48.46 -23.04
CA CYS A 53 13.21 -48.03 -23.77
C CYS A 53 12.03 -48.97 -23.45
N ASN A 54 11.01 -48.48 -22.77
CA ASN A 54 9.82 -49.25 -22.42
C ASN A 54 8.54 -48.55 -22.91
N GLN A 55 7.57 -49.35 -23.36
CA GLN A 55 6.20 -48.88 -23.53
C GLN A 55 5.54 -48.57 -22.17
N GLU A 56 5.60 -49.53 -21.24
CA GLU A 56 5.14 -49.40 -19.86
C GLU A 56 6.32 -49.55 -18.88
N TRP A 57 6.39 -48.64 -17.92
CA TRP A 57 7.46 -48.50 -16.93
C TRP A 57 6.81 -47.98 -15.65
N THR A 58 7.08 -48.62 -14.53
CA THR A 58 6.30 -48.43 -13.30
C THR A 58 7.19 -48.28 -12.08
N LEU A 59 6.57 -48.05 -10.92
CA LEU A 59 7.25 -48.07 -9.63
C LEU A 59 7.89 -49.44 -9.31
N ALA A 60 7.48 -50.54 -9.94
CA ALA A 60 8.12 -51.85 -9.77
C ALA A 60 9.55 -51.84 -10.35
N GLU A 61 9.70 -51.52 -11.64
CA GLU A 61 11.02 -51.44 -12.29
C GLU A 61 11.91 -50.38 -11.63
N ALA A 62 11.36 -49.20 -11.34
CA ALA A 62 12.09 -48.14 -10.66
C ALA A 62 12.54 -48.52 -9.25
N SER A 63 11.75 -49.31 -8.50
CA SER A 63 12.13 -49.78 -7.15
C SER A 63 13.35 -50.69 -7.17
N VAL A 64 13.44 -51.59 -8.15
CA VAL A 64 14.61 -52.47 -8.30
C VAL A 64 15.86 -51.65 -8.66
N VAL A 65 15.73 -50.67 -9.55
CA VAL A 65 16.84 -49.75 -9.91
C VAL A 65 17.30 -48.93 -8.69
N CYS A 66 16.38 -48.30 -7.95
CA CYS A 66 16.71 -47.51 -6.75
C CYS A 66 17.36 -48.37 -5.65
N ARG A 67 16.88 -49.60 -5.46
CA ARG A 67 17.41 -50.58 -4.50
C ARG A 67 18.84 -51.00 -4.86
N GLN A 68 19.08 -51.42 -6.11
CA GLN A 68 20.40 -51.86 -6.59
C GLN A 68 21.46 -50.75 -6.49
N LEU A 69 21.07 -49.49 -6.68
CA LEU A 69 21.97 -48.33 -6.59
C LEU A 69 22.13 -47.76 -5.17
N GLY A 70 21.48 -48.35 -4.15
CA GLY A 70 21.56 -47.88 -2.76
C GLY A 70 20.83 -46.55 -2.50
N CYS A 71 19.93 -46.15 -3.40
CA CYS A 71 19.29 -44.83 -3.42
C CYS A 71 17.97 -44.74 -2.62
N GLY A 72 17.64 -45.78 -1.85
CA GLY A 72 16.38 -45.92 -1.12
C GLY A 72 15.29 -46.58 -1.96
N HIS A 73 14.02 -46.31 -1.63
CA HIS A 73 12.87 -46.74 -2.43
C HIS A 73 12.64 -45.78 -3.61
N ALA A 74 11.91 -46.24 -4.63
CA ALA A 74 11.48 -45.36 -5.72
C ALA A 74 10.30 -44.48 -5.28
N VAL A 75 10.38 -43.19 -5.58
CA VAL A 75 9.29 -42.21 -5.38
C VAL A 75 8.58 -41.87 -6.69
N GLY A 76 9.14 -42.24 -7.85
CA GLY A 76 8.50 -42.05 -9.14
C GLY A 76 9.22 -42.76 -10.30
N ALA A 77 8.46 -43.01 -11.36
CA ALA A 77 8.90 -43.73 -12.56
C ALA A 77 8.45 -43.00 -13.86
N PRO A 78 8.89 -41.75 -14.12
CA PRO A 78 8.39 -40.98 -15.25
C PRO A 78 8.95 -41.44 -16.59
N LYS A 79 8.18 -41.21 -17.66
CA LYS A 79 8.57 -41.46 -19.05
C LYS A 79 9.10 -40.16 -19.65
N TYR A 80 10.38 -40.08 -19.99
CA TYR A 80 11.10 -38.84 -20.33
C TYR A 80 11.39 -38.73 -21.83
N VAL A 81 10.93 -37.65 -22.48
CA VAL A 81 11.32 -37.29 -23.85
C VAL A 81 12.62 -36.46 -23.78
N PRO A 82 13.75 -36.98 -24.27
CA PRO A 82 15.04 -36.29 -24.24
C PRO A 82 15.14 -35.17 -25.28
N LEU A 83 16.11 -34.28 -25.11
CA LEU A 83 16.40 -33.19 -26.07
C LEU A 83 17.07 -33.71 -27.36
N PRO A 84 16.98 -32.97 -28.47
CA PRO A 84 17.70 -33.28 -29.70
C PRO A 84 19.21 -33.28 -29.44
N GLY A 85 19.83 -34.47 -29.49
CA GLY A 85 21.25 -34.68 -29.17
C GLY A 85 21.51 -35.51 -27.90
N GLU A 86 20.60 -35.54 -26.93
CA GLU A 86 20.70 -36.41 -25.73
C GLU A 86 20.42 -37.90 -26.06
N MET A 87 19.66 -38.15 -27.13
CA MET A 87 19.13 -39.47 -27.48
C MET A 87 20.18 -40.38 -28.14
N VAL A 88 21.09 -40.92 -27.30
CA VAL A 88 21.85 -42.14 -27.64
C VAL A 88 20.87 -43.28 -27.97
N ARG A 89 21.24 -44.22 -28.84
CA ARG A 89 20.37 -45.36 -29.15
C ARG A 89 20.15 -46.22 -27.89
N PRO A 90 18.92 -46.67 -27.58
CA PRO A 90 18.70 -47.67 -26.55
C PRO A 90 19.48 -48.95 -26.83
N TRP A 91 19.82 -49.68 -25.77
CA TRP A 91 20.31 -51.06 -25.85
C TRP A 91 19.23 -52.08 -25.54
N LEU A 92 18.36 -51.76 -24.57
CA LEU A 92 17.45 -52.69 -23.91
C LEU A 92 16.01 -52.18 -24.00
N HIS A 93 15.12 -53.04 -24.47
CA HIS A 93 13.71 -52.70 -24.70
C HIS A 93 12.77 -53.57 -23.89
N ASN A 94 11.71 -52.98 -23.33
CA ASN A 94 10.61 -53.65 -22.62
C ASN A 94 11.07 -54.59 -21.49
N VAL A 95 11.72 -54.03 -20.47
CA VAL A 95 12.00 -54.72 -19.19
C VAL A 95 10.73 -54.77 -18.35
N SER A 96 10.46 -55.86 -17.63
CA SER A 96 9.40 -55.90 -16.61
C SER A 96 9.89 -56.55 -15.31
N CYS A 97 9.61 -55.90 -14.19
CA CYS A 97 9.94 -56.34 -12.83
C CYS A 97 8.67 -56.52 -11.99
N ARG A 98 8.72 -57.35 -10.96
CA ARG A 98 7.70 -57.46 -9.91
C ARG A 98 7.86 -56.36 -8.85
N GLY A 99 9.10 -55.88 -8.65
CA GLY A 99 9.46 -54.84 -7.70
C GLY A 99 10.16 -55.37 -6.45
N ASP A 100 10.16 -56.68 -6.21
CA ASP A 100 10.84 -57.36 -5.09
C ASP A 100 12.20 -57.97 -5.48
N GLU A 101 12.60 -57.94 -6.76
CA GLU A 101 13.88 -58.47 -7.23
C GLU A 101 15.10 -57.80 -6.56
N PRO A 102 16.18 -58.55 -6.23
CA PRO A 102 17.38 -57.99 -5.63
C PRO A 102 18.28 -57.29 -6.64
N SER A 103 18.17 -57.59 -7.95
CA SER A 103 18.85 -56.86 -9.02
C SER A 103 17.97 -56.68 -10.26
N PHE A 104 18.25 -55.62 -11.02
CA PHE A 104 17.60 -55.30 -12.30
C PHE A 104 17.84 -56.38 -13.36
N TRP A 105 18.90 -57.17 -13.21
CA TRP A 105 19.28 -58.25 -14.13
C TRP A 105 18.47 -59.53 -13.91
N GLU A 106 17.73 -59.64 -12.80
CA GLU A 106 16.80 -60.74 -12.50
C GLU A 106 15.36 -60.44 -12.93
N CYS A 107 15.07 -59.20 -13.33
CA CYS A 107 13.80 -58.86 -13.99
C CYS A 107 13.68 -59.54 -15.36
N SER A 108 12.48 -59.55 -15.92
CA SER A 108 12.23 -60.02 -17.30
C SER A 108 12.83 -59.04 -18.31
N LEU A 109 14.10 -59.24 -18.66
CA LEU A 109 14.82 -58.46 -19.67
C LEU A 109 14.30 -58.77 -21.08
N GLY A 110 13.81 -57.75 -21.79
CA GLY A 110 13.33 -57.88 -23.16
C GLY A 110 14.44 -57.80 -24.23
N ALA A 111 14.17 -57.08 -25.33
CA ALA A 111 14.99 -57.15 -26.53
C ALA A 111 16.27 -56.30 -26.45
N TRP A 112 17.43 -56.97 -26.48
CA TRP A 112 18.74 -56.35 -26.64
C TRP A 112 19.00 -56.00 -28.11
N THR A 113 18.64 -54.77 -28.50
CA THR A 113 18.68 -54.30 -29.90
C THR A 113 19.06 -52.83 -29.98
N ARG A 114 19.91 -52.47 -30.96
CA ARG A 114 20.43 -51.10 -31.16
C ARG A 114 19.53 -50.26 -32.11
N SER A 115 18.23 -50.54 -32.05
CA SER A 115 17.14 -49.86 -32.77
C SER A 115 16.91 -48.45 -32.24
N LYS A 116 16.11 -47.65 -32.94
CA LYS A 116 15.42 -46.51 -32.30
C LYS A 116 14.33 -47.07 -31.38
N CYS A 117 14.06 -46.40 -30.26
CA CYS A 117 12.85 -46.67 -29.49
C CYS A 117 11.62 -46.45 -30.40
N PRO A 118 10.61 -47.35 -30.41
CA PRO A 118 9.35 -47.13 -31.13
C PRO A 118 8.47 -46.05 -30.48
N HIS A 119 8.94 -45.47 -29.37
CA HIS A 119 8.31 -44.38 -28.64
C HIS A 119 9.29 -43.19 -28.54
N GLU A 120 8.77 -41.99 -28.35
CA GLU A 120 9.59 -40.77 -28.28
C GLU A 120 10.32 -40.59 -26.93
N TRP A 121 10.21 -41.56 -26.01
CA TRP A 121 10.67 -41.44 -24.63
C TRP A 121 11.59 -42.59 -24.21
N VAL A 122 12.39 -42.30 -23.18
CA VAL A 122 13.21 -43.25 -22.41
C VAL A 122 12.74 -43.24 -20.95
N VAL A 123 13.21 -44.19 -20.14
CA VAL A 123 12.73 -44.35 -18.77
C VAL A 123 13.60 -43.64 -17.73
N VAL A 124 12.98 -43.10 -16.69
CA VAL A 124 13.63 -42.45 -15.55
C VAL A 124 13.26 -43.17 -14.27
N ALA A 125 14.21 -43.25 -13.33
CA ALA A 125 13.93 -43.56 -11.93
C ALA A 125 14.15 -42.29 -11.08
N LEU A 126 13.22 -42.04 -10.15
CA LEU A 126 13.36 -41.05 -9.10
C LEU A 126 13.34 -41.77 -7.75
N CYS A 127 14.36 -41.58 -6.93
CA CYS A 127 14.55 -42.32 -5.68
C CYS A 127 14.45 -41.41 -4.45
N ALA A 128 14.20 -41.99 -3.27
CA ALA A 128 14.04 -41.24 -2.02
C ALA A 128 15.24 -40.34 -1.67
N ASN A 129 16.47 -40.76 -2.01
CA ASN A 129 17.70 -39.97 -1.84
C ASN A 129 17.97 -38.98 -3.01
N GLY A 130 16.92 -38.60 -3.76
CA GLY A 130 16.99 -37.80 -4.98
C GLY A 130 17.02 -36.27 -4.79
N THR A 131 16.85 -35.57 -5.91
CA THR A 131 16.76 -34.11 -6.05
C THR A 131 15.33 -33.57 -5.92
N PHE A 132 14.31 -34.38 -6.22
CA PHE A 132 12.90 -34.01 -6.06
C PHE A 132 12.58 -33.86 -4.57
N ARG A 133 11.88 -32.78 -4.16
CA ARG A 133 11.53 -32.56 -2.74
C ARG A 133 10.05 -32.35 -2.48
N GLU A 134 9.42 -31.42 -3.18
CA GLU A 134 8.09 -30.91 -2.81
C GLU A 134 7.31 -30.52 -4.08
N ILE A 135 5.99 -30.77 -4.09
CA ILE A 135 5.05 -30.16 -5.04
C ILE A 135 4.12 -29.24 -4.28
N ARG A 136 3.70 -28.15 -4.91
CA ARG A 136 2.78 -27.18 -4.30
C ARG A 136 2.09 -26.32 -5.34
N LEU A 137 0.96 -25.75 -4.96
CA LEU A 137 0.33 -24.63 -5.67
C LEU A 137 0.84 -23.33 -5.03
N VAL A 138 1.19 -22.33 -5.85
CA VAL A 138 1.72 -21.03 -5.40
C VAL A 138 0.97 -19.85 -6.01
N LYS A 139 1.02 -18.68 -5.36
CA LYS A 139 0.27 -17.46 -5.70
C LYS A 139 -1.27 -17.54 -5.58
N GLY A 140 -1.86 -18.72 -5.42
CA GLY A 140 -3.26 -18.88 -5.00
C GLY A 140 -3.45 -18.58 -3.50
N ARG A 141 -4.69 -18.61 -3.01
CA ARG A 141 -5.02 -18.26 -1.61
C ARG A 141 -5.05 -19.43 -0.63
N SER A 142 -4.85 -20.66 -1.11
CA SER A 142 -4.88 -21.87 -0.27
C SER A 142 -3.87 -22.91 -0.78
N PRO A 143 -3.48 -23.92 0.01
CA PRO A 143 -2.67 -25.04 -0.49
C PRO A 143 -3.31 -25.79 -1.68
N CYS A 144 -4.62 -25.66 -1.84
CA CYS A 144 -5.45 -26.30 -2.86
C CYS A 144 -5.87 -25.38 -4.03
N SER A 145 -5.25 -24.20 -4.17
CA SER A 145 -5.36 -23.38 -5.40
C SER A 145 -4.03 -22.68 -5.72
N GLY A 146 -3.72 -22.49 -7.00
CA GLY A 146 -2.54 -21.72 -7.43
C GLY A 146 -1.96 -22.12 -8.77
N LEU A 147 -0.78 -21.59 -9.06
CA LEU A 147 0.09 -22.06 -10.15
C LEU A 147 0.91 -23.26 -9.66
N PRO A 148 0.99 -24.37 -10.42
CA PRO A 148 1.70 -25.57 -10.01
C PRO A 148 3.22 -25.41 -10.06
N GLU A 149 3.90 -25.84 -9.00
CA GLU A 149 5.33 -25.65 -8.79
C GLU A 149 5.98 -26.92 -8.22
N ILE A 150 7.09 -27.37 -8.82
CA ILE A 150 7.95 -28.44 -8.29
C ILE A 150 9.23 -27.82 -7.73
N ARG A 151 9.53 -28.14 -6.48
CA ARG A 151 10.76 -27.72 -5.81
C ARG A 151 11.78 -28.86 -5.79
N ASN A 152 12.96 -28.58 -6.34
CA ASN A 152 14.13 -29.45 -6.28
C ASN A 152 15.19 -28.84 -5.34
N VAL A 153 16.21 -29.63 -4.97
CA VAL A 153 17.33 -29.15 -4.10
C VAL A 153 18.03 -27.90 -4.66
N ASN A 154 18.23 -27.82 -5.99
CA ASN A 154 19.00 -26.75 -6.64
C ASN A 154 18.14 -25.70 -7.37
N GLY A 155 16.81 -25.70 -7.21
CA GLY A 155 15.94 -24.76 -7.93
C GLY A 155 14.47 -25.16 -8.00
N VAL A 156 13.71 -24.40 -8.78
CA VAL A 156 12.25 -24.49 -8.87
C VAL A 156 11.84 -24.65 -10.34
N ASP A 157 11.26 -25.80 -10.68
CA ASP A 157 10.61 -26.02 -11.98
C ASP A 157 9.14 -25.56 -11.85
N ARG A 158 8.77 -24.46 -12.51
CA ARG A 158 7.35 -24.03 -12.62
C ARG A 158 6.66 -24.86 -13.70
N LEU A 159 5.46 -25.36 -13.40
CA LEU A 159 4.64 -26.13 -14.33
C LEU A 159 3.58 -25.23 -14.94
N CYS A 160 3.36 -25.37 -16.24
CA CYS A 160 2.46 -24.55 -17.04
C CYS A 160 1.74 -25.40 -18.10
N GLY A 161 0.54 -24.98 -18.50
CA GLY A 161 -0.35 -25.80 -19.32
C GLY A 161 -0.79 -27.13 -18.70
N LEU A 162 -1.02 -27.22 -17.37
CA LEU A 162 -1.69 -28.39 -16.79
C LEU A 162 -3.18 -28.34 -17.13
N HIS A 163 -3.69 -29.34 -17.85
CA HIS A 163 -5.13 -29.48 -18.11
C HIS A 163 -5.76 -30.35 -17.00
N GLU A 164 -7.05 -30.65 -17.14
CA GLU A 164 -7.84 -31.45 -16.19
C GLU A 164 -7.17 -32.80 -15.79
N GLU A 165 -6.58 -33.53 -16.74
CA GLU A 165 -5.88 -34.80 -16.47
C GLU A 165 -4.63 -34.62 -15.59
N GLU A 166 -3.76 -33.64 -15.87
CA GLU A 166 -2.59 -33.38 -15.04
C GLU A 166 -2.95 -32.74 -13.69
N ALA A 167 -3.93 -31.84 -13.70
CA ALA A 167 -4.42 -31.16 -12.50
C ALA A 167 -5.14 -32.12 -11.55
N THR A 168 -5.82 -33.15 -12.05
CA THR A 168 -6.42 -34.22 -11.23
C THR A 168 -5.36 -34.93 -10.40
N VAL A 169 -4.27 -35.38 -11.03
CA VAL A 169 -3.14 -36.04 -10.34
C VAL A 169 -2.48 -35.07 -9.34
N PHE A 170 -2.34 -33.79 -9.70
CA PHE A 170 -1.75 -32.76 -8.82
C PHE A 170 -2.62 -32.51 -7.57
N CYS A 171 -3.93 -32.33 -7.74
CA CYS A 171 -4.88 -32.15 -6.64
C CYS A 171 -4.96 -33.41 -5.74
N GLN A 172 -4.88 -34.60 -6.33
CA GLN A 172 -4.88 -35.87 -5.60
C GLN A 172 -3.61 -36.04 -4.75
N GLU A 173 -2.41 -35.77 -5.30
CA GLU A 173 -1.16 -35.88 -4.54
C GLU A 173 -1.05 -34.84 -3.41
N LEU A 174 -1.73 -33.69 -3.53
CA LEU A 174 -1.88 -32.70 -2.46
C LEU A 174 -2.95 -33.06 -1.41
N GLY A 175 -3.74 -34.12 -1.61
CA GLY A 175 -4.88 -34.47 -0.75
C GLY A 175 -6.07 -33.52 -0.86
N CYS A 176 -6.11 -32.67 -1.90
CA CYS A 176 -7.08 -31.59 -2.09
C CYS A 176 -8.39 -32.01 -2.79
N GLY A 177 -8.67 -33.32 -2.90
CA GLY A 177 -9.81 -33.87 -3.63
C GLY A 177 -9.69 -33.75 -5.16
N PRO A 178 -10.77 -34.01 -5.92
CA PRO A 178 -10.78 -33.80 -7.38
C PRO A 178 -10.56 -32.33 -7.77
N VAL A 179 -10.08 -32.11 -9.00
CA VAL A 179 -9.99 -30.78 -9.63
C VAL A 179 -11.38 -30.21 -9.93
N LEU A 180 -11.52 -28.88 -9.88
CA LEU A 180 -12.70 -28.14 -10.33
C LEU A 180 -12.39 -27.11 -11.43
N GLN A 181 -11.13 -26.66 -11.52
CA GLN A 181 -10.69 -25.74 -12.57
C GLN A 181 -9.23 -26.03 -12.97
N ALA A 182 -8.97 -26.01 -14.27
CA ALA A 182 -7.65 -26.01 -14.88
C ALA A 182 -7.65 -25.08 -16.12
N PRO A 183 -6.49 -24.61 -16.62
CA PRO A 183 -6.37 -23.85 -17.86
C PRO A 183 -7.12 -24.46 -19.07
N ARG A 184 -7.69 -23.58 -19.92
CA ARG A 184 -8.50 -23.96 -21.11
C ARG A 184 -7.66 -24.52 -22.26
N GLN A 185 -8.29 -25.40 -23.05
CA GLN A 185 -7.70 -26.03 -24.25
C GLN A 185 -7.62 -25.12 -25.49
N ASP A 186 -8.43 -24.07 -25.59
CA ASP A 186 -8.79 -23.43 -26.87
C ASP A 186 -7.84 -22.34 -27.39
N VAL A 187 -6.52 -22.50 -27.19
CA VAL A 187 -5.50 -21.73 -27.92
C VAL A 187 -4.54 -22.71 -28.60
N GLY A 188 -4.46 -22.61 -29.94
CA GLY A 188 -3.89 -23.65 -30.79
C GLY A 188 -2.43 -24.03 -30.45
N VAL A 189 -2.25 -25.26 -29.97
CA VAL A 189 -0.95 -25.94 -29.80
C VAL A 189 -0.04 -25.32 -28.71
N VAL A 190 -0.60 -25.07 -27.52
CA VAL A 190 0.22 -25.07 -26.30
C VAL A 190 0.75 -26.50 -26.06
N ARG A 191 2.06 -26.70 -26.26
CA ARG A 191 2.71 -28.00 -26.05
C ARG A 191 3.08 -28.16 -24.58
N LYS A 192 2.53 -29.16 -23.88
CA LYS A 192 2.75 -29.36 -22.43
C LYS A 192 4.14 -29.92 -22.08
N TYR A 193 4.78 -29.37 -21.06
CA TYR A 193 5.97 -29.96 -20.42
C TYR A 193 5.69 -31.34 -19.78
N MET A 194 4.47 -31.55 -19.31
CA MET A 194 4.05 -32.75 -18.60
C MET A 194 2.70 -33.25 -19.12
N MET A 195 2.53 -34.57 -19.19
CA MET A 195 1.31 -35.23 -19.66
C MET A 195 0.98 -36.42 -18.75
N CYS A 196 -0.22 -36.43 -18.17
CA CYS A 196 -0.76 -37.50 -17.33
C CYS A 196 -1.99 -38.14 -18.02
N ARG A 197 -2.51 -39.25 -17.52
CA ARG A 197 -3.81 -39.84 -17.88
C ARG A 197 -4.92 -39.54 -16.87
N GLY A 198 -4.60 -38.84 -15.77
CA GLY A 198 -5.54 -38.59 -14.67
C GLY A 198 -5.67 -39.77 -13.68
N THR A 199 -4.95 -40.87 -13.92
CA THR A 199 -5.01 -42.11 -13.11
C THR A 199 -3.69 -42.44 -12.40
N GLU A 200 -2.66 -41.62 -12.59
CA GLU A 200 -1.35 -41.80 -11.95
C GLU A 200 -1.43 -41.51 -10.43
N PRO A 201 -0.81 -42.33 -9.56
CA PRO A 201 -0.84 -42.14 -8.11
C PRO A 201 0.06 -41.00 -7.61
N THR A 202 0.91 -40.44 -8.49
CA THR A 202 1.77 -39.28 -8.23
C THR A 202 2.12 -38.63 -9.55
N ILE A 203 2.28 -37.31 -9.53
CA ILE A 203 2.73 -36.51 -10.67
C ILE A 203 4.11 -36.97 -11.19
N ARG A 204 4.91 -37.62 -10.32
CA ARG A 204 6.22 -38.20 -10.64
C ARG A 204 6.16 -39.40 -11.59
N ASN A 205 4.98 -39.94 -11.90
CA ASN A 205 4.80 -41.03 -12.88
C ASN A 205 4.33 -40.54 -14.26
N CYS A 206 4.00 -39.26 -14.41
CA CYS A 206 3.55 -38.70 -15.67
C CYS A 206 4.68 -38.61 -16.72
N ARG A 207 4.32 -38.48 -18.00
CA ARG A 207 5.27 -38.29 -19.10
C ARG A 207 5.81 -36.85 -19.07
N LEU A 208 7.13 -36.70 -19.12
CA LEU A 208 7.83 -35.41 -19.13
C LEU A 208 8.47 -35.15 -20.50
N ASN A 209 8.47 -33.88 -20.95
CA ASN A 209 9.01 -33.48 -22.25
C ASN A 209 9.92 -32.25 -22.15
N ASN A 210 11.24 -32.49 -22.10
CA ASN A 210 12.22 -31.44 -21.84
C ASN A 210 12.33 -30.40 -22.98
N ASN A 211 11.82 -30.69 -24.18
CA ASN A 211 11.71 -29.73 -25.30
C ASN A 211 10.85 -28.49 -24.97
N LEU A 212 10.14 -28.52 -23.84
CA LEU A 212 9.08 -27.58 -23.47
C LEU A 212 9.32 -27.00 -22.07
N ARG A 213 10.58 -27.03 -21.61
CA ARG A 213 10.98 -26.59 -20.27
C ARG A 213 11.14 -25.06 -20.14
N SER A 214 11.05 -24.32 -21.24
CA SER A 214 11.36 -22.89 -21.31
C SER A 214 10.11 -22.00 -21.31
N GLY A 215 9.82 -21.37 -20.17
CA GLY A 215 9.00 -20.15 -20.11
C GLY A 215 7.49 -20.35 -20.01
N CYS A 216 6.98 -20.41 -18.78
CA CYS A 216 5.58 -20.05 -18.48
C CYS A 216 5.26 -18.61 -18.91
N ASP A 217 4.05 -18.35 -19.42
CA ASP A 217 3.53 -16.98 -19.54
C ASP A 217 2.45 -16.76 -18.48
N PHE A 218 2.82 -16.02 -17.42
CA PHE A 218 1.91 -15.63 -16.34
C PHE A 218 0.69 -14.79 -16.80
N ARG A 219 0.60 -14.40 -18.07
CA ARG A 219 -0.58 -13.76 -18.68
C ARG A 219 -1.57 -14.75 -19.31
N GLN A 220 -1.16 -16.00 -19.55
CA GLN A 220 -1.93 -17.02 -20.26
C GLN A 220 -2.16 -18.30 -19.43
N ASP A 221 -1.18 -18.68 -18.60
CA ASP A 221 -1.28 -19.82 -17.68
C ASP A 221 -2.25 -19.52 -16.51
N ALA A 222 -3.37 -20.23 -16.47
CA ALA A 222 -4.44 -20.03 -15.47
C ALA A 222 -4.22 -20.84 -14.17
N GLU A 223 -4.90 -20.41 -13.10
CA GLU A 223 -4.85 -21.06 -11.78
C GLU A 223 -5.56 -22.42 -11.77
N VAL A 224 -4.90 -23.44 -11.21
CA VAL A 224 -5.52 -24.73 -10.86
C VAL A 224 -6.29 -24.56 -9.55
N VAL A 225 -7.54 -25.06 -9.51
CA VAL A 225 -8.38 -25.03 -8.31
C VAL A 225 -8.91 -26.43 -8.03
N CYS A 226 -8.57 -26.97 -6.86
CA CYS A 226 -9.07 -28.25 -6.38
C CYS A 226 -10.35 -28.06 -5.55
N SER A 227 -11.14 -29.12 -5.37
CA SER A 227 -12.38 -29.09 -4.59
C SER A 227 -12.19 -28.77 -3.09
N GLY A 228 -11.04 -29.13 -2.52
CA GLY A 228 -10.62 -28.71 -1.17
C GLY A 228 -10.19 -27.25 -1.04
N HIS A 229 -10.19 -26.44 -2.11
CA HIS A 229 -9.90 -25.01 -2.04
C HIS A 229 -10.88 -24.30 -1.10
N MET A 230 -10.32 -23.53 -0.17
CA MET A 230 -11.04 -22.68 0.76
C MET A 230 -10.31 -21.34 0.88
N GLU A 231 -11.05 -20.24 0.76
CA GLU A 231 -10.55 -18.87 0.96
C GLU A 231 -11.68 -18.00 1.54
N ALA A 232 -11.33 -17.06 2.41
CA ALA A 232 -12.26 -16.07 2.94
C ALA A 232 -12.27 -14.77 2.11
N ARG A 233 -13.36 -14.01 2.24
CA ARG A 233 -13.45 -12.59 1.89
C ARG A 233 -14.43 -11.84 2.79
N LEU A 234 -14.34 -10.52 2.78
CA LEU A 234 -15.30 -9.63 3.43
C LEU A 234 -15.99 -8.77 2.36
N GLU A 235 -17.32 -8.75 2.36
CA GLU A 235 -18.15 -8.11 1.34
C GLU A 235 -19.19 -7.17 1.97
N GLY A 236 -19.56 -6.12 1.24
CA GLY A 236 -20.59 -5.15 1.66
C GLY A 236 -20.22 -4.25 2.85
N GLY A 237 -18.99 -4.32 3.38
CA GLY A 237 -18.49 -3.42 4.42
C GLY A 237 -17.86 -2.14 3.88
N GLU A 238 -17.38 -1.30 4.81
CA GLU A 238 -16.85 0.04 4.52
C GLU A 238 -15.40 0.03 3.95
N HIS A 239 -14.69 -1.09 4.03
CA HIS A 239 -13.31 -1.28 3.55
C HIS A 239 -13.00 -2.79 3.38
N PRO A 240 -11.92 -3.20 2.69
CA PRO A 240 -11.60 -4.62 2.45
C PRO A 240 -11.39 -5.50 3.69
N CYS A 241 -11.24 -4.91 4.87
CA CYS A 241 -11.01 -5.61 6.14
C CYS A 241 -12.22 -5.52 7.11
N ALA A 242 -13.40 -5.13 6.61
CA ALA A 242 -14.68 -5.33 7.28
C ALA A 242 -15.78 -5.69 6.29
N GLY A 243 -16.76 -6.46 6.73
CA GLY A 243 -17.91 -6.83 5.91
C GLY A 243 -18.60 -8.08 6.42
N ARG A 244 -19.57 -8.57 5.63
CA ARG A 244 -20.11 -9.92 5.79
C ARG A 244 -19.02 -10.92 5.44
N LEU A 245 -18.85 -11.95 6.28
CA LEU A 245 -17.95 -13.06 6.03
C LEU A 245 -18.54 -13.99 4.98
N GLU A 246 -17.85 -14.08 3.85
CA GLU A 246 -18.10 -15.09 2.83
C GLU A 246 -16.87 -15.99 2.69
N VAL A 247 -17.12 -17.29 2.63
CA VAL A 247 -16.11 -18.33 2.48
C VAL A 247 -16.39 -19.09 1.18
N ARG A 248 -15.39 -19.15 0.32
CA ARG A 248 -15.43 -19.97 -0.89
C ARG A 248 -15.13 -21.42 -0.54
N ARG A 249 -15.82 -22.35 -1.17
CA ARG A 249 -15.50 -23.78 -1.19
C ARG A 249 -15.44 -24.22 -2.64
N GLY A 250 -14.25 -24.59 -3.12
CA GLY A 250 -14.03 -24.89 -4.54
C GLY A 250 -14.31 -23.66 -5.44
N LEU A 251 -15.45 -23.64 -6.13
CA LEU A 251 -15.85 -22.52 -6.99
C LEU A 251 -17.06 -21.72 -6.47
N THR A 252 -17.70 -22.15 -5.38
CA THR A 252 -18.88 -21.48 -4.82
C THR A 252 -18.55 -20.66 -3.58
N TRP A 253 -18.91 -19.38 -3.61
CA TRP A 253 -18.98 -18.54 -2.41
C TRP A 253 -20.23 -18.88 -1.61
N GLY A 254 -20.12 -18.85 -0.29
CA GLY A 254 -21.23 -18.99 0.64
C GLY A 254 -20.99 -18.18 1.91
N THR A 255 -22.05 -17.93 2.65
CA THR A 255 -22.07 -17.14 3.89
C THR A 255 -21.86 -18.04 5.12
N VAL A 256 -21.43 -17.45 6.23
CA VAL A 256 -21.27 -18.12 7.54
C VAL A 256 -22.31 -17.55 8.52
N CYS A 257 -22.88 -18.37 9.40
CA CYS A 257 -23.83 -17.88 10.41
C CYS A 257 -23.13 -17.10 11.53
N ASP A 258 -23.77 -16.04 12.02
CA ASP A 258 -23.29 -15.24 13.16
C ASP A 258 -23.11 -16.06 14.45
N ALA A 259 -23.97 -17.06 14.69
CA ALA A 259 -23.83 -18.02 15.79
C ALA A 259 -22.65 -19.01 15.64
N ASP A 260 -22.08 -19.15 14.43
CA ASP A 260 -20.99 -20.09 14.11
C ASP A 260 -19.62 -19.40 13.93
N LEU A 261 -19.55 -18.07 14.05
CA LEU A 261 -18.30 -17.30 13.98
C LEU A 261 -17.79 -16.94 15.38
N ASP A 262 -16.97 -17.82 15.96
CA ASP A 262 -16.27 -17.49 17.21
C ASP A 262 -15.10 -16.51 17.00
N GLN A 263 -14.66 -15.89 18.11
CA GLN A 263 -13.60 -14.88 18.11
C GLN A 263 -12.24 -15.45 17.65
N ALA A 264 -11.96 -16.73 17.89
CA ALA A 264 -10.71 -17.38 17.50
C ALA A 264 -10.64 -17.57 15.97
N THR A 265 -11.74 -18.05 15.38
CA THR A 265 -11.96 -18.14 13.93
C THR A 265 -11.90 -16.77 13.28
N ALA A 266 -12.54 -15.75 13.89
CA ALA A 266 -12.46 -14.38 13.43
C ALA A 266 -11.00 -13.86 13.39
N HIS A 267 -10.17 -14.19 14.38
CA HIS A 267 -8.73 -13.86 14.35
C HIS A 267 -7.97 -14.59 13.22
N VAL A 268 -8.30 -15.84 12.88
CA VAL A 268 -7.69 -16.55 11.74
C VAL A 268 -8.09 -15.91 10.41
N VAL A 269 -9.38 -15.58 10.23
CA VAL A 269 -9.87 -14.91 9.01
C VAL A 269 -9.21 -13.54 8.83
N CYS A 270 -9.11 -12.72 9.89
CA CYS A 270 -8.42 -11.43 9.81
C CYS A 270 -6.92 -11.59 9.46
N ARG A 271 -6.27 -12.67 9.92
CA ARG A 271 -4.87 -12.97 9.59
C ARG A 271 -4.70 -13.43 8.14
N GLU A 272 -5.54 -14.33 7.66
CA GLU A 272 -5.57 -14.82 6.27
C GLU A 272 -5.72 -13.66 5.27
N LEU A 273 -6.62 -12.72 5.58
CA LEU A 273 -6.89 -11.54 4.75
C LEU A 273 -5.81 -10.44 4.83
N GLN A 274 -4.77 -10.62 5.66
CA GLN A 274 -3.76 -9.58 5.96
C GLN A 274 -4.40 -8.30 6.54
N CYS A 275 -5.40 -8.49 7.41
CA CYS A 275 -6.23 -7.46 8.02
C CYS A 275 -6.03 -7.32 9.53
N GLY A 276 -5.06 -8.03 10.11
CA GLY A 276 -4.73 -7.94 11.53
C GLY A 276 -5.50 -8.90 12.43
N SER A 277 -6.02 -8.38 13.53
CA SER A 277 -6.85 -9.11 14.51
C SER A 277 -8.32 -8.70 14.42
N ALA A 278 -9.24 -9.61 14.72
CA ALA A 278 -10.66 -9.30 14.85
C ALA A 278 -10.93 -8.32 16.00
N VAL A 279 -11.71 -7.27 15.70
CA VAL A 279 -12.18 -6.25 16.66
C VAL A 279 -13.61 -6.54 17.11
N SER A 280 -14.48 -6.94 16.17
CA SER A 280 -15.88 -7.28 16.46
C SER A 280 -16.48 -8.20 15.40
N THR A 281 -17.42 -9.02 15.82
CA THR A 281 -18.21 -9.96 14.99
C THR A 281 -19.69 -9.55 14.96
N PRO A 282 -20.06 -8.42 14.31
CA PRO A 282 -21.44 -7.95 14.30
C PRO A 282 -22.37 -8.89 13.52
N GLY A 283 -23.23 -9.63 14.22
CA GLY A 283 -24.25 -10.51 13.64
C GLY A 283 -25.44 -9.78 13.02
N GLY A 284 -26.53 -10.53 12.79
CA GLY A 284 -27.80 -10.00 12.29
C GLY A 284 -27.72 -9.43 10.87
N ALA A 285 -26.76 -9.89 10.05
CA ALA A 285 -26.48 -9.35 8.72
C ALA A 285 -26.24 -7.83 8.68
N HIS A 286 -25.49 -7.30 9.67
CA HIS A 286 -25.14 -5.87 9.80
C HIS A 286 -24.60 -5.24 8.49
N PHE A 287 -23.83 -5.99 7.70
CA PHE A 287 -23.27 -5.54 6.42
C PHE A 287 -24.14 -5.91 5.20
N GLY A 288 -25.44 -6.07 5.42
CA GLY A 288 -26.40 -6.55 4.44
C GLY A 288 -26.39 -8.07 4.29
N GLN A 289 -27.49 -8.58 3.76
CA GLN A 289 -27.72 -10.00 3.50
C GLN A 289 -26.90 -10.44 2.28
N GLY A 290 -26.32 -11.63 2.35
CA GLY A 290 -25.59 -12.27 1.26
C GLY A 290 -26.51 -12.99 0.27
N SER A 291 -25.89 -13.87 -0.53
CA SER A 291 -26.60 -14.71 -1.50
C SER A 291 -25.84 -16.01 -1.75
N GLY A 292 -26.57 -17.04 -2.21
CA GLY A 292 -26.02 -18.38 -2.40
C GLY A 292 -26.23 -19.26 -1.16
N PRO A 293 -25.38 -20.27 -0.90
CA PRO A 293 -25.49 -21.11 0.28
C PRO A 293 -25.12 -20.35 1.57
N VAL A 294 -25.75 -20.74 2.68
CA VAL A 294 -25.23 -20.54 4.04
C VAL A 294 -24.54 -21.85 4.43
N TRP A 295 -23.30 -21.80 4.90
CA TRP A 295 -22.57 -22.99 5.32
C TRP A 295 -23.02 -23.44 6.72
N THR A 296 -23.60 -24.64 6.82
CA THR A 296 -24.09 -25.24 8.08
C THR A 296 -23.00 -26.00 8.84
N GLU A 297 -21.76 -25.53 8.77
CA GLU A 297 -20.59 -26.09 9.44
C GLU A 297 -19.87 -24.97 10.18
N ALA A 298 -19.72 -25.13 11.50
CA ALA A 298 -18.92 -24.22 12.30
C ALA A 298 -17.43 -24.50 12.12
N PHE A 299 -16.61 -23.45 12.21
CA PHE A 299 -15.17 -23.56 12.33
C PHE A 299 -14.78 -23.42 13.80
N HIS A 300 -13.83 -24.23 14.26
CA HIS A 300 -13.38 -24.22 15.65
C HIS A 300 -11.86 -24.01 15.70
N CYS A 301 -11.41 -22.86 15.19
CA CYS A 301 -10.00 -22.49 15.19
C CYS A 301 -9.45 -22.29 16.62
N ALA A 302 -8.18 -22.61 16.85
CA ALA A 302 -7.45 -22.24 18.06
C ALA A 302 -7.04 -20.75 18.08
N GLY A 303 -7.10 -20.06 16.93
CA GLY A 303 -6.71 -18.65 16.77
C GLY A 303 -5.23 -18.46 16.42
N ASN A 304 -4.44 -19.53 16.34
CA ASN A 304 -3.01 -19.51 15.99
C ASN A 304 -2.73 -20.01 14.56
N GLU A 305 -3.75 -20.49 13.84
CA GLU A 305 -3.65 -20.99 12.48
C GLU A 305 -3.29 -19.89 11.46
N SER A 306 -2.69 -20.30 10.35
CA SER A 306 -2.29 -19.40 9.25
C SER A 306 -3.41 -19.13 8.24
N LEU A 307 -4.38 -20.04 8.11
CA LEU A 307 -5.47 -20.02 7.12
C LEU A 307 -6.69 -20.75 7.71
N LEU A 308 -7.90 -20.33 7.35
CA LEU A 308 -9.17 -20.97 7.70
C LEU A 308 -9.23 -22.43 7.20
N PHE A 309 -8.53 -22.73 6.11
CA PHE A 309 -8.36 -24.08 5.57
C PHE A 309 -7.87 -25.10 6.62
N HIS A 310 -7.00 -24.68 7.55
CA HIS A 310 -6.41 -25.55 8.57
C HIS A 310 -7.29 -25.79 9.80
N CYS A 311 -8.35 -25.00 10.01
CA CYS A 311 -9.18 -25.14 11.20
C CYS A 311 -10.06 -26.40 11.13
N PRO A 312 -10.31 -27.09 12.27
CA PRO A 312 -11.26 -28.18 12.33
C PRO A 312 -12.70 -27.67 12.11
N ARG A 313 -13.55 -28.54 11.55
CA ARG A 313 -14.94 -28.24 11.17
C ARG A 313 -15.89 -29.09 12.01
N GLY A 314 -16.93 -28.47 12.54
CA GLY A 314 -17.99 -29.10 13.33
C GLY A 314 -19.37 -28.88 12.71
N PRO A 315 -20.42 -29.56 13.23
CA PRO A 315 -21.80 -29.25 12.86
C PRO A 315 -22.14 -27.81 13.31
N GLY A 316 -22.54 -26.96 12.37
CA GLY A 316 -22.98 -25.58 12.65
C GLY A 316 -24.49 -25.45 12.81
N HIS A 317 -24.96 -24.22 12.98
CA HIS A 317 -26.37 -23.89 13.07
C HIS A 317 -27.04 -23.82 11.70
N GLN A 318 -28.37 -23.99 11.68
CA GLN A 318 -29.18 -23.77 10.48
C GLN A 318 -29.69 -22.33 10.47
N CYS A 319 -29.04 -21.48 9.68
CA CYS A 319 -29.31 -20.05 9.59
C CYS A 319 -29.71 -19.64 8.17
N GLY A 320 -30.42 -18.51 8.05
CA GLY A 320 -30.67 -17.85 6.77
C GLY A 320 -30.01 -16.46 6.74
N HIS A 321 -29.96 -15.81 5.58
CA HIS A 321 -29.19 -14.56 5.36
C HIS A 321 -29.53 -13.34 6.24
N ARG A 322 -30.52 -13.43 7.12
CA ARG A 322 -30.74 -12.44 8.20
C ARG A 322 -29.75 -12.58 9.37
N GLN A 323 -28.98 -13.66 9.39
CA GLN A 323 -28.01 -14.04 10.42
C GLN A 323 -26.61 -14.25 9.80
N ASP A 324 -26.34 -13.66 8.64
CA ASP A 324 -25.00 -13.72 8.06
C ASP A 324 -24.00 -13.00 8.99
N ALA A 325 -22.90 -13.66 9.29
CA ALA A 325 -21.85 -13.15 10.16
C ALA A 325 -21.17 -11.92 9.55
N GLY A 326 -21.15 -10.81 10.29
CA GLY A 326 -20.25 -9.70 10.02
C GLY A 326 -18.94 -9.85 10.78
N LEU A 327 -17.86 -9.30 10.21
CA LEU A 327 -16.54 -9.23 10.82
C LEU A 327 -15.92 -7.85 10.58
N ARG A 328 -15.28 -7.27 11.59
CA ARG A 328 -14.38 -6.11 11.50
C ARG A 328 -13.00 -6.50 12.00
N CYS A 329 -11.99 -6.27 11.18
CA CYS A 329 -10.58 -6.51 11.51
C CYS A 329 -9.81 -5.19 11.68
N SER A 330 -8.75 -5.22 12.49
CA SER A 330 -7.81 -4.11 12.67
C SER A 330 -6.38 -4.63 12.69
N GLU A 331 -5.52 -4.04 11.85
CA GLU A 331 -4.06 -4.21 11.88
C GLU A 331 -3.41 -3.56 13.10
N PHE A 332 -4.19 -2.88 13.95
CA PHE A 332 -3.75 -2.18 15.15
C PHE A 332 -4.41 -2.76 16.40
N ARG A 333 -3.69 -2.71 17.53
CA ARG A 333 -4.20 -3.09 18.86
C ARG A 333 -3.65 -2.16 19.93
N LEU A 334 -4.31 -2.15 21.09
CA LEU A 334 -3.80 -1.55 22.32
C LEU A 334 -3.35 -2.66 23.28
N VAL A 335 -2.21 -2.47 23.96
CA VAL A 335 -1.65 -3.43 24.92
C VAL A 335 -1.07 -2.73 26.15
N ASN A 336 -0.94 -3.47 27.25
CA ASN A 336 -0.43 -3.01 28.54
C ASN A 336 -1.22 -1.88 29.24
N GLY A 337 -2.39 -1.48 28.74
CA GLY A 337 -3.32 -0.60 29.46
C GLY A 337 -4.23 -1.35 30.44
N SER A 338 -5.06 -0.60 31.18
CA SER A 338 -6.02 -1.15 32.16
C SER A 338 -7.25 -1.84 31.54
N SER A 339 -7.48 -1.63 30.24
CA SER A 339 -8.60 -2.18 29.47
C SER A 339 -8.21 -2.43 28.02
N SER A 340 -9.07 -3.08 27.24
CA SER A 340 -8.88 -3.23 25.78
C SER A 340 -8.96 -1.91 24.98
N CYS A 341 -9.36 -0.81 25.63
CA CYS A 341 -9.50 0.52 25.06
C CYS A 341 -8.42 1.51 25.54
N GLU A 342 -7.34 1.00 26.13
CA GLU A 342 -6.19 1.78 26.59
C GLU A 342 -4.90 1.01 26.32
N GLY A 343 -3.82 1.71 25.96
CA GLY A 343 -2.48 1.10 25.99
C GLY A 343 -1.48 1.70 25.00
N ARG A 344 -0.35 0.99 24.84
CA ARG A 344 0.61 1.20 23.74
C ARG A 344 -0.05 0.77 22.43
N VAL A 345 0.11 1.60 21.40
CA VAL A 345 -0.34 1.30 20.04
C VAL A 345 0.65 0.36 19.38
N GLU A 346 0.18 -0.83 19.00
CA GLU A 346 0.95 -1.79 18.20
C GLU A 346 0.28 -2.05 16.86
N LEU A 347 1.10 -2.15 15.82
CA LEU A 347 0.73 -2.39 14.43
C LEU A 347 1.27 -3.75 13.99
N GLN A 348 0.43 -4.58 13.36
CA GLN A 348 0.89 -5.83 12.77
C GLN A 348 1.66 -5.55 11.47
N VAL A 349 2.84 -6.15 11.34
CA VAL A 349 3.73 -6.04 10.18
C VAL A 349 4.29 -7.42 9.88
N GLN A 350 4.01 -7.94 8.68
CA GLN A 350 4.46 -9.26 8.22
C GLN A 350 4.10 -10.43 9.18
N GLY A 351 3.02 -10.29 9.94
CA GLY A 351 2.55 -11.26 10.94
C GLY A 351 3.05 -11.02 12.37
N ALA A 352 4.16 -10.32 12.57
CA ALA A 352 4.63 -9.87 13.87
C ALA A 352 3.90 -8.59 14.33
N TRP A 353 3.89 -8.29 15.63
CA TRP A 353 3.40 -7.02 16.16
C TRP A 353 4.57 -6.12 16.53
N ALA A 354 4.53 -4.86 16.11
CA ALA A 354 5.55 -3.87 16.39
C ALA A 354 4.91 -2.62 17.03
N PRO A 355 5.53 -2.01 18.06
CA PRO A 355 5.05 -0.76 18.62
C PRO A 355 5.18 0.39 17.61
N LEU A 356 4.17 1.25 17.52
CA LEU A 356 4.17 2.38 16.60
C LEU A 356 5.00 3.55 17.17
N CYS A 357 5.66 4.35 16.34
CA CYS A 357 6.39 5.54 16.79
C CYS A 357 5.45 6.67 17.24
N ALA A 358 5.77 7.34 18.35
CA ALA A 358 5.02 8.51 18.84
C ALA A 358 5.37 9.83 18.11
N ALA A 359 6.22 9.80 17.09
CA ALA A 359 6.56 10.99 16.31
C ALA A 359 5.32 11.53 15.60
N HIS A 360 4.92 12.77 15.93
CA HIS A 360 3.66 13.42 15.51
C HIS A 360 2.35 12.70 15.88
N TRP A 361 2.37 11.60 16.64
CA TRP A 361 1.17 10.90 17.09
C TRP A 361 0.29 11.81 17.96
N ASP A 362 -0.87 12.21 17.45
CA ASP A 362 -1.72 13.20 18.11
C ASP A 362 -3.13 12.69 18.49
N LEU A 363 -3.93 13.57 19.09
CA LEU A 363 -5.28 13.24 19.56
C LEU A 363 -6.31 13.12 18.41
N ALA A 364 -5.98 13.52 17.18
CA ALA A 364 -6.77 13.20 15.98
C ALA A 364 -6.43 11.80 15.45
N ASP A 365 -5.15 11.43 15.37
CA ASP A 365 -4.71 10.06 15.03
C ASP A 365 -5.32 9.04 16.00
N ALA A 366 -5.15 9.29 17.31
CA ALA A 366 -5.72 8.45 18.34
C ALA A 366 -7.26 8.40 18.27
N THR A 367 -7.95 9.47 17.84
CA THR A 367 -9.42 9.45 17.67
C THR A 367 -9.83 8.48 16.56
N VAL A 368 -9.11 8.46 15.44
CA VAL A 368 -9.36 7.49 14.36
C VAL A 368 -9.10 6.06 14.86
N LEU A 369 -8.02 5.84 15.61
CA LEU A 369 -7.73 4.53 16.21
C LEU A 369 -8.82 4.09 17.20
N CYS A 370 -9.26 4.97 18.12
CA CYS A 370 -10.32 4.66 19.08
C CYS A 370 -11.66 4.35 18.37
N HIS A 371 -11.99 5.04 17.28
CA HIS A 371 -13.15 4.70 16.45
C HIS A 371 -13.00 3.34 15.76
N GLN A 372 -11.84 3.06 15.16
CA GLN A 372 -11.52 1.80 14.48
C GLN A 372 -11.56 0.58 15.41
N LEU A 373 -11.08 0.74 16.65
CA LEU A 373 -11.14 -0.29 17.70
C LEU A 373 -12.51 -0.39 18.39
N ASN A 374 -13.49 0.42 17.97
CA ASN A 374 -14.80 0.56 18.61
C ASN A 374 -14.72 0.86 20.13
N CYS A 375 -13.86 1.80 20.49
CA CYS A 375 -13.52 2.20 21.86
C CYS A 375 -13.92 3.65 22.20
N GLY A 376 -14.78 4.28 21.39
CA GLY A 376 -15.21 5.67 21.58
C GLY A 376 -14.24 6.69 20.99
N SER A 377 -14.12 7.85 21.63
CA SER A 377 -13.20 8.93 21.25
C SER A 377 -11.88 8.85 22.02
N ALA A 378 -10.80 9.43 21.49
CA ALA A 378 -9.55 9.55 22.26
C ALA A 378 -9.65 10.68 23.31
N GLU A 379 -9.35 10.33 24.55
CA GLU A 379 -9.29 11.26 25.68
C GLU A 379 -7.86 11.76 25.91
N ALA A 380 -6.84 10.90 25.74
CA ALA A 380 -5.43 11.27 25.86
C ALA A 380 -4.49 10.44 24.96
N THR A 381 -3.35 11.05 24.62
CA THR A 381 -2.16 10.39 24.07
C THR A 381 -0.99 10.53 25.06
N PRO A 382 -0.80 9.57 25.98
CA PRO A 382 0.34 9.59 26.90
C PRO A 382 1.68 9.66 26.16
N ARG A 383 2.68 10.28 26.78
CA ARG A 383 4.05 10.32 26.23
C ARG A 383 4.66 8.91 26.17
N GLY A 384 5.65 8.77 25.30
CA GLY A 384 6.30 7.48 25.02
C GLY A 384 6.72 6.71 26.28
N GLY A 385 6.46 5.40 26.26
CA GLY A 385 6.92 4.47 27.30
C GLY A 385 5.98 4.31 28.48
N HIS A 386 4.88 5.09 28.56
CA HIS A 386 3.92 5.04 29.66
C HIS A 386 3.34 3.63 29.93
N PHE A 387 3.10 2.84 28.87
CA PHE A 387 2.64 1.44 28.96
C PHE A 387 3.78 0.42 28.74
N GLY A 388 5.04 0.84 28.95
CA GLY A 388 6.24 0.09 28.58
C GLY A 388 6.52 0.09 27.08
N ASN A 389 7.74 -0.29 26.70
CA ASN A 389 8.25 -0.09 25.33
C ASN A 389 7.96 -1.26 24.38
N GLY A 390 7.90 -2.48 24.91
CA GLY A 390 7.94 -3.72 24.13
C GLY A 390 9.36 -4.08 23.65
N ASP A 391 9.58 -5.34 23.31
CA ASP A 391 10.88 -5.88 22.90
C ASP A 391 11.13 -5.81 21.38
N ALA A 392 10.12 -5.41 20.60
CA ALA A 392 10.18 -5.30 19.14
C ALA A 392 10.62 -3.89 18.69
N PRO A 393 11.33 -3.76 17.55
CA PRO A 393 11.71 -2.46 16.99
C PRO A 393 10.49 -1.55 16.75
N ILE A 394 10.61 -0.28 17.12
CA ILE A 394 9.53 0.70 16.95
C ILE A 394 9.36 1.02 15.46
N TRP A 395 8.14 0.83 14.97
CA TRP A 395 7.78 0.99 13.57
C TRP A 395 7.61 2.48 13.19
N PRO A 396 8.24 2.97 12.10
CA PRO A 396 8.40 4.40 11.83
C PRO A 396 7.25 5.06 11.04
N ASP A 397 6.12 4.39 10.83
CA ASP A 397 4.95 4.99 10.16
C ASP A 397 4.42 6.20 10.98
N VAL A 398 4.52 7.41 10.43
CA VAL A 398 3.93 8.63 11.02
C VAL A 398 2.59 8.94 10.37
N PHE A 399 1.54 9.09 11.18
CA PHE A 399 0.17 9.41 10.74
C PHE A 399 -0.11 10.91 10.86
N HIS A 400 -1.07 11.40 10.06
CA HIS A 400 -1.49 12.81 10.01
C HIS A 400 -3.01 12.94 9.82
N CYS A 401 -3.81 12.32 10.68
CA CYS A 401 -5.26 12.27 10.56
C CYS A 401 -5.96 13.64 10.71
N VAL A 402 -7.19 13.72 10.17
CA VAL A 402 -8.17 14.77 10.43
C VAL A 402 -8.97 14.47 11.72
N GLY A 403 -9.08 13.20 12.09
CA GLY A 403 -9.92 12.72 13.19
C GLY A 403 -11.33 12.32 12.75
N THR A 404 -11.61 12.40 11.44
CA THR A 404 -12.91 12.06 10.82
C THR A 404 -12.83 10.83 9.92
N GLU A 405 -11.61 10.36 9.62
CA GLU A 405 -11.36 9.15 8.86
C GLU A 405 -12.02 7.93 9.53
N PRO A 406 -12.49 6.95 8.76
CA PRO A 406 -13.08 5.74 9.34
C PRO A 406 -12.02 4.81 9.95
N TYR A 407 -10.78 4.88 9.46
CA TYR A 407 -9.67 3.98 9.82
C TYR A 407 -8.31 4.66 9.64
N LEU A 408 -7.29 4.23 10.37
CA LEU A 408 -6.00 4.92 10.46
C LEU A 408 -5.21 4.90 9.13
N TRP A 409 -5.33 3.84 8.33
CA TRP A 409 -4.72 3.76 6.98
C TRP A 409 -5.41 4.66 5.94
N ASN A 410 -6.55 5.27 6.25
CA ASN A 410 -7.15 6.30 5.40
C ASN A 410 -6.52 7.68 5.62
N CYS A 411 -5.78 7.87 6.71
CA CYS A 411 -5.03 9.10 6.96
C CYS A 411 -3.76 9.16 6.09
N PRO A 412 -3.26 10.37 5.76
CA PRO A 412 -1.94 10.51 5.14
C PRO A 412 -0.86 9.95 6.06
N VAL A 413 0.01 9.10 5.50
CA VAL A 413 1.18 8.53 6.19
C VAL A 413 2.47 9.12 5.61
N SER A 414 3.41 9.47 6.48
CA SER A 414 4.78 9.86 6.13
C SER A 414 5.77 8.84 6.70
N THR A 415 6.54 8.18 5.84
CA THR A 415 7.51 7.12 6.23
C THR A 415 8.85 7.25 5.54
N LEU A 416 8.84 7.73 4.28
CA LEU A 416 10.02 7.79 3.45
C LEU A 416 10.99 8.81 4.09
N GLY A 417 12.11 8.31 4.62
CA GLY A 417 13.14 9.11 5.31
C GLY A 417 13.02 9.22 6.82
N ALA A 418 12.03 8.56 7.44
CA ALA A 418 11.90 8.53 8.90
C ALA A 418 13.12 7.83 9.54
N GLY A 419 13.78 8.51 10.47
CA GLY A 419 14.86 7.92 11.27
C GLY A 419 14.34 6.85 12.23
N ALA A 420 15.25 5.99 12.71
CA ALA A 420 14.90 4.98 13.71
C ALA A 420 14.33 5.64 14.97
N CYS A 421 13.09 5.28 15.32
CA CYS A 421 12.38 5.88 16.44
C CYS A 421 13.04 5.45 17.77
N ALA A 422 13.38 6.41 18.62
CA ALA A 422 14.15 6.16 19.83
C ALA A 422 13.44 5.18 20.79
N LEU A 423 14.19 4.26 21.40
CA LEU A 423 13.67 3.37 22.45
C LEU A 423 13.01 4.20 23.56
N GLY A 424 11.76 3.87 23.89
CA GLY A 424 10.90 4.69 24.74
C GLY A 424 9.82 5.45 23.98
N ASN A 425 10.07 5.90 22.75
CA ASN A 425 9.15 6.79 22.02
C ASN A 425 8.02 6.04 21.28
N ALA A 426 7.38 5.08 21.95
CA ALA A 426 6.24 4.32 21.42
C ALA A 426 4.91 5.06 21.63
N ALA A 427 4.04 5.08 20.61
CA ALA A 427 2.73 5.72 20.63
C ALA A 427 1.78 5.04 21.63
N ALA A 428 0.89 5.84 22.22
CA ALA A 428 -0.08 5.41 23.22
C ALA A 428 -1.43 6.11 23.00
N ALA A 429 -2.52 5.44 23.38
CA ALA A 429 -3.87 6.00 23.34
C ALA A 429 -4.68 5.57 24.56
N VAL A 430 -5.46 6.51 25.09
CA VAL A 430 -6.50 6.30 26.10
C VAL A 430 -7.82 6.70 25.44
N CYS A 431 -8.72 5.74 25.25
CA CYS A 431 -10.04 5.96 24.66
C CYS A 431 -11.13 5.97 25.74
N SER A 432 -12.24 6.66 25.49
CA SER A 432 -13.37 6.81 26.43
C SER A 432 -14.10 5.51 26.80
N GLY A 433 -13.78 4.40 26.13
CA GLY A 433 -14.61 3.20 26.10
C GLY A 433 -15.95 3.45 25.38
N LEU A 434 -16.86 2.47 25.45
CA LEU A 434 -18.17 2.53 24.80
C LEU A 434 -19.32 3.04 25.68
N LEU A 435 -19.17 3.06 27.01
CA LEU A 435 -20.28 3.33 27.93
C LEU A 435 -20.53 4.84 28.09
N HIS A 436 -21.64 5.33 27.51
CA HIS A 436 -21.95 6.77 27.39
C HIS A 436 -20.92 7.57 26.58
N ALA A 437 -20.25 6.90 25.64
CA ALA A 437 -19.28 7.50 24.72
C ALA A 437 -19.96 8.50 23.77
N LEU A 438 -19.19 9.46 23.27
CA LEU A 438 -19.66 10.51 22.38
C LEU A 438 -18.69 10.66 21.21
N ARG A 439 -19.19 10.90 20.00
CA ARG A 439 -18.36 11.17 18.82
C ARG A 439 -19.02 12.19 17.89
N LEU A 440 -18.20 12.80 17.03
CA LEU A 440 -18.66 13.62 15.91
C LEU A 440 -18.45 12.88 14.58
N ARG A 441 -19.37 13.07 13.63
CA ARG A 441 -19.33 12.48 12.29
C ARG A 441 -19.70 13.52 11.23
N ASP A 442 -19.22 13.30 10.00
CA ASP A 442 -19.49 14.13 8.81
C ASP A 442 -19.08 15.62 8.94
N GLY A 443 -18.09 15.92 9.79
CA GLY A 443 -17.46 17.24 9.94
C GLY A 443 -16.18 17.43 9.11
N GLN A 444 -15.36 18.40 9.48
CA GLN A 444 -14.06 18.75 8.88
C GLN A 444 -12.86 18.52 9.85
N SER A 445 -13.13 18.07 11.06
CA SER A 445 -12.17 17.73 12.11
C SER A 445 -12.81 16.81 13.17
N ARG A 446 -11.99 16.24 14.07
CA ARG A 446 -12.47 15.61 15.33
C ARG A 446 -13.36 16.49 16.23
N CYS A 447 -13.44 17.80 15.97
CA CYS A 447 -14.08 18.80 16.83
C CYS A 447 -15.23 19.57 16.14
N ASP A 448 -15.76 19.07 15.01
CA ASP A 448 -17.01 19.54 14.42
C ASP A 448 -17.77 18.38 13.73
N GLY A 449 -19.08 18.54 13.52
CA GLY A 449 -19.94 17.55 12.86
C GLY A 449 -21.26 17.25 13.59
N ARG A 450 -21.96 16.20 13.15
CA ARG A 450 -23.13 15.61 13.84
C ARG A 450 -22.69 14.85 15.09
N ALA A 451 -23.39 15.04 16.20
CA ALA A 451 -23.21 14.28 17.43
C ALA A 451 -23.90 12.89 17.38
N GLU A 452 -23.14 11.86 17.73
CA GLU A 452 -23.62 10.49 17.97
C GLU A 452 -23.15 10.02 19.35
N VAL A 453 -24.02 9.33 20.08
CA VAL A 453 -23.79 8.88 21.47
C VAL A 453 -23.98 7.38 21.58
N SER A 454 -23.13 6.71 22.35
CA SER A 454 -23.22 5.27 22.61
C SER A 454 -24.00 5.01 23.90
N LEU A 455 -25.15 4.35 23.79
CA LEU A 455 -25.96 3.89 24.92
C LEU A 455 -25.91 2.36 24.93
N ASP A 456 -25.58 1.77 26.08
CA ASP A 456 -25.43 0.31 26.27
C ASP A 456 -24.53 -0.38 25.22
N GLY A 457 -23.53 0.34 24.71
CA GLY A 457 -22.60 -0.13 23.67
C GLY A 457 -23.08 0.05 22.22
N VAL A 458 -24.29 0.57 22.01
CA VAL A 458 -24.88 0.82 20.69
C VAL A 458 -24.85 2.31 20.36
N TRP A 459 -24.22 2.66 19.24
CA TRP A 459 -24.21 4.03 18.71
C TRP A 459 -25.60 4.46 18.22
N GLY A 460 -26.08 5.59 18.73
CA GLY A 460 -27.33 6.22 18.35
C GLY A 460 -27.16 7.70 18.02
N ARG A 461 -28.07 8.23 17.19
CA ARG A 461 -28.14 9.65 16.82
C ARG A 461 -28.75 10.49 17.95
N VAL A 462 -28.34 11.75 18.01
CA VAL A 462 -28.94 12.79 18.87
C VAL A 462 -29.77 13.70 17.97
N LEU A 463 -31.05 13.90 18.27
CA LEU A 463 -31.93 14.77 17.47
C LEU A 463 -31.84 16.25 17.88
N ASP A 464 -32.34 17.13 17.01
CA ASP A 464 -32.29 18.59 17.16
C ASP A 464 -33.38 19.22 18.08
N ASP A 465 -34.24 18.44 18.75
CA ASP A 465 -35.32 18.96 19.62
C ASP A 465 -34.80 19.85 20.76
N ALA A 466 -34.90 21.15 20.53
CA ALA A 466 -34.36 22.23 21.35
C ALA A 466 -32.82 22.16 21.55
N TRP A 467 -32.10 21.75 20.50
CA TRP A 467 -30.64 21.84 20.45
C TRP A 467 -30.18 23.30 20.39
N ASP A 468 -29.17 23.66 21.19
CA ASP A 468 -28.65 25.03 21.27
C ASP A 468 -27.16 25.07 21.66
N LEU A 469 -26.62 26.28 21.85
CA LEU A 469 -25.22 26.49 22.20
C LEU A 469 -24.83 25.96 23.60
N ARG A 470 -25.79 25.73 24.51
CA ARG A 470 -25.55 25.08 25.82
C ARG A 470 -25.36 23.58 25.65
N GLY A 471 -26.20 22.94 24.83
CA GLY A 471 -26.00 21.56 24.38
C GLY A 471 -24.65 21.37 23.69
N ALA A 472 -24.32 22.25 22.74
CA ALA A 472 -23.03 22.27 22.07
C ALA A 472 -21.85 22.45 23.03
N ARG A 473 -21.96 23.32 24.05
CA ARG A 473 -20.91 23.50 25.08
C ARG A 473 -20.63 22.20 25.86
N VAL A 474 -21.67 21.43 26.20
CA VAL A 474 -21.48 20.13 26.87
C VAL A 474 -20.71 19.17 25.97
N VAL A 475 -21.08 19.07 24.69
CA VAL A 475 -20.38 18.23 23.70
C VAL A 475 -18.93 18.65 23.49
N CYS A 476 -18.67 19.94 23.24
CA CYS A 476 -17.31 20.44 23.03
C CYS A 476 -16.41 20.23 24.24
N ARG A 477 -16.95 20.33 25.46
CA ARG A 477 -16.21 20.04 26.69
C ARG A 477 -15.99 18.55 26.90
N GLN A 478 -16.99 17.70 26.67
CA GLN A 478 -16.86 16.24 26.81
C GLN A 478 -15.78 15.67 25.86
N LEU A 479 -15.59 16.27 24.68
CA LEU A 479 -14.60 15.84 23.67
C LEU A 479 -13.22 16.52 23.82
N GLY A 480 -13.02 17.39 24.82
CA GLY A 480 -11.78 18.17 24.96
C GLY A 480 -11.55 19.20 23.84
N CYS A 481 -12.59 19.59 23.12
CA CYS A 481 -12.55 20.46 21.93
C CYS A 481 -12.71 21.96 22.25
N GLY A 482 -12.68 22.37 23.53
CA GLY A 482 -12.77 23.77 23.96
C GLY A 482 -14.21 24.28 24.08
N GLN A 483 -14.45 25.52 23.65
CA GLN A 483 -15.78 26.14 23.66
C GLN A 483 -16.59 25.73 22.43
N ALA A 484 -17.91 25.97 22.46
CA ALA A 484 -18.76 25.86 21.28
C ALA A 484 -18.74 27.18 20.50
N ASP A 485 -18.25 27.16 19.26
CA ASP A 485 -18.32 28.28 18.33
C ASP A 485 -19.70 28.34 17.65
N ARG A 486 -20.35 27.19 17.45
CA ARG A 486 -21.68 27.09 16.80
C ARG A 486 -22.44 25.81 17.17
N ALA A 487 -23.77 25.92 17.29
CA ALA A 487 -24.71 24.80 17.19
C ALA A 487 -25.48 24.90 15.86
N TYR A 488 -25.85 23.77 15.26
CA TYR A 488 -26.65 23.73 14.02
C TYR A 488 -27.38 22.40 13.85
N ASP A 489 -28.44 22.37 13.05
CA ASP A 489 -29.21 21.17 12.74
C ASP A 489 -28.68 20.47 11.47
N ALA A 490 -28.02 19.33 11.69
CA ALA A 490 -27.37 18.51 10.66
C ALA A 490 -28.39 17.68 9.86
N PRO A 491 -28.20 17.48 8.55
CA PRO A 491 -29.03 16.57 7.76
C PRO A 491 -28.89 15.12 8.27
N ALA A 492 -30.01 14.40 8.37
CA ALA A 492 -30.01 12.98 8.70
C ALA A 492 -29.18 12.15 7.68
N PRO A 493 -28.46 11.10 8.14
CA PRO A 493 -27.61 10.29 7.26
C PRO A 493 -28.43 9.60 6.16
N ARG A 494 -27.93 9.68 4.92
CA ARG A 494 -28.67 9.24 3.73
C ARG A 494 -28.77 7.72 3.54
N ARG A 495 -27.96 6.93 4.26
CA ARG A 495 -27.97 5.46 4.32
C ARG A 495 -27.42 4.99 5.67
N GLY A 496 -27.80 3.77 6.09
CA GLY A 496 -27.39 3.17 7.36
C GLY A 496 -28.35 3.54 8.49
N ALA A 497 -29.06 2.54 9.03
CA ALA A 497 -30.08 2.74 10.05
C ALA A 497 -29.47 2.87 11.47
N VAL A 498 -28.65 3.90 11.69
CA VAL A 498 -28.22 4.27 13.05
C VAL A 498 -29.48 4.67 13.84
N PRO A 499 -29.82 3.97 14.95
CA PRO A 499 -31.02 4.25 15.72
C PRO A 499 -30.98 5.67 16.31
N VAL A 500 -32.14 6.20 16.69
CA VAL A 500 -32.17 7.39 17.56
C VAL A 500 -31.78 6.94 18.95
N GLY A 501 -30.68 7.47 19.49
CA GLY A 501 -30.27 7.23 20.88
C GLY A 501 -30.99 8.21 21.80
N LEU A 502 -30.89 9.51 21.49
CA LEU A 502 -31.54 10.59 22.23
C LEU A 502 -32.47 11.37 21.30
N SER A 503 -33.77 11.37 21.60
CA SER A 503 -34.78 12.13 20.86
C SER A 503 -34.86 13.60 21.31
N ARG A 504 -34.30 13.92 22.48
CA ARG A 504 -34.18 15.27 23.06
C ARG A 504 -32.97 15.31 23.98
N ALA A 505 -32.23 16.42 23.99
CA ALA A 505 -31.13 16.65 24.92
C ALA A 505 -31.06 18.13 25.33
N ARG A 506 -31.74 18.50 26.43
CA ARG A 506 -31.77 19.88 26.94
C ARG A 506 -30.77 20.06 28.07
N CYS A 507 -29.66 20.71 27.77
CA CYS A 507 -28.57 20.99 28.72
C CYS A 507 -28.66 22.41 29.29
N GLN A 508 -28.20 22.58 30.53
CA GLN A 508 -27.93 23.89 31.15
C GLN A 508 -26.61 24.50 30.64
N GLY A 509 -25.66 23.64 30.22
CA GLY A 509 -24.31 24.02 29.79
C GLY A 509 -23.25 23.82 30.88
N THR A 510 -23.63 23.23 32.02
CA THR A 510 -22.78 22.96 33.20
C THR A 510 -22.49 21.47 33.38
N GLU A 511 -23.19 20.60 32.67
CA GLU A 511 -23.07 19.13 32.69
C GLU A 511 -21.77 18.63 32.04
N THR A 512 -21.10 17.64 32.62
CA THR A 512 -19.81 17.12 32.11
C THR A 512 -19.97 16.06 31.02
N ARG A 513 -21.16 15.45 30.91
CA ARG A 513 -21.50 14.52 29.82
C ARG A 513 -22.89 14.82 29.27
N LEU A 514 -23.10 14.60 27.97
CA LEU A 514 -24.40 14.82 27.31
C LEU A 514 -25.55 14.02 27.97
N THR A 515 -25.25 12.85 28.52
CA THR A 515 -26.21 11.97 29.21
C THR A 515 -26.60 12.44 30.62
N GLN A 516 -25.98 13.49 31.16
CA GLN A 516 -26.38 14.14 32.42
C GLN A 516 -27.38 15.29 32.21
N CYS A 517 -27.57 15.76 30.97
CA CYS A 517 -28.56 16.76 30.64
C CYS A 517 -29.99 16.20 30.81
N ASN A 518 -31.02 17.05 30.68
CA ASN A 518 -32.40 16.58 30.60
C ASN A 518 -32.64 15.92 29.22
N VAL A 519 -32.34 14.62 29.17
CA VAL A 519 -32.37 13.79 27.96
C VAL A 519 -33.63 12.92 27.90
N SER A 520 -34.04 12.58 26.68
CA SER A 520 -35.10 11.59 26.44
C SER A 520 -34.55 10.50 25.51
N ALA A 521 -34.28 9.32 26.07
CA ALA A 521 -34.04 8.12 25.27
C ALA A 521 -35.37 7.61 24.72
N SER A 522 -35.41 7.18 23.46
CA SER A 522 -36.64 6.77 22.79
C SER A 522 -36.44 5.48 21.99
N PRO A 523 -37.09 4.36 22.36
CA PRO A 523 -37.00 3.14 21.58
C PRO A 523 -37.74 3.29 20.26
N LEU A 524 -36.99 3.27 19.16
CA LEU A 524 -37.46 2.99 17.79
C LEU A 524 -38.60 3.90 17.27
N VAL A 525 -38.31 5.19 17.06
CA VAL A 525 -39.16 6.06 16.22
C VAL A 525 -38.76 5.94 14.74
N PRO A 526 -39.64 5.46 13.83
CA PRO A 526 -39.37 5.42 12.40
C PRO A 526 -39.91 6.68 11.69
N SER A 527 -39.02 7.57 11.23
CA SER A 527 -39.23 8.47 10.06
C SER A 527 -37.99 9.31 9.75
N GLY A 528 -37.62 9.40 8.47
CA GLY A 528 -36.48 10.19 7.99
C GLY A 528 -36.82 11.67 7.78
N ALA A 529 -37.29 12.35 8.82
CA ALA A 529 -37.69 13.77 8.77
C ALA A 529 -37.02 14.65 9.84
N SER A 530 -36.68 14.08 11.01
CA SER A 530 -35.92 14.78 12.06
C SER A 530 -34.51 15.13 11.57
N ARG A 531 -33.98 16.27 12.03
CA ARG A 531 -32.57 16.63 11.84
C ARG A 531 -31.78 16.13 13.05
N ASP A 532 -30.48 15.95 12.86
CA ASP A 532 -29.61 15.49 13.95
C ASP A 532 -28.83 16.69 14.54
N ALA A 533 -28.46 16.60 15.81
CA ALA A 533 -27.73 17.65 16.52
C ALA A 533 -26.30 17.83 15.96
N GLY A 534 -25.98 19.03 15.46
CA GLY A 534 -24.67 19.41 14.92
C GLY A 534 -23.96 20.46 15.77
N VAL A 535 -22.63 20.43 15.74
CA VAL A 535 -21.77 21.32 16.54
C VAL A 535 -20.48 21.69 15.80
N VAL A 536 -19.97 22.89 16.08
CA VAL A 536 -18.61 23.33 15.77
C VAL A 536 -17.96 23.84 17.06
N CYS A 537 -16.83 23.27 17.44
CA CYS A 537 -16.08 23.69 18.63
C CYS A 537 -14.87 24.56 18.26
N SER A 538 -14.37 25.37 19.20
CA SER A 538 -13.18 26.21 18.97
C SER A 538 -11.93 25.40 18.60
N GLY A 539 -11.85 24.15 19.04
CA GLY A 539 -10.81 23.18 18.66
C GLY A 539 -10.97 22.57 17.26
N SER A 540 -11.99 22.95 16.47
CA SER A 540 -12.10 22.56 15.06
C SER A 540 -11.18 23.37 14.15
N ARG A 541 -10.49 24.38 14.67
CA ARG A 541 -9.62 25.27 13.89
C ARG A 541 -8.39 24.51 13.43
N ARG A 542 -8.11 24.55 12.13
CA ARG A 542 -7.02 23.81 11.45
C ARG A 542 -6.50 24.63 10.28
N VAL A 543 -5.27 24.35 9.86
CA VAL A 543 -4.70 24.87 8.61
C VAL A 543 -4.58 23.72 7.61
N ARG A 544 -4.67 24.00 6.31
CA ARG A 544 -4.27 23.08 5.23
C ARG A 544 -3.55 23.84 4.13
N LEU A 545 -2.79 23.11 3.31
CA LEU A 545 -2.24 23.62 2.07
C LEU A 545 -3.03 23.04 0.89
N ALA A 546 -3.65 23.93 0.11
CA ALA A 546 -4.53 23.58 -1.01
C ALA A 546 -3.87 23.89 -2.35
N ALA A 547 -4.26 23.16 -3.40
CA ALA A 547 -3.81 23.33 -4.79
C ALA A 547 -2.28 23.28 -5.04
N GLY A 548 -1.48 22.88 -4.04
CA GLY A 548 -0.06 22.57 -4.20
C GLY A 548 0.19 21.09 -4.51
N PRO A 549 1.44 20.73 -4.85
CA PRO A 549 1.80 19.39 -5.33
C PRO A 549 1.80 18.28 -4.25
N HIS A 550 1.79 18.64 -2.96
CA HIS A 550 1.93 17.70 -1.83
C HIS A 550 1.59 18.40 -0.50
N ARG A 551 1.36 17.65 0.60
CA ARG A 551 0.93 18.19 1.92
C ARG A 551 1.72 19.40 2.47
N CYS A 552 2.99 19.55 2.10
CA CYS A 552 3.89 20.61 2.61
C CYS A 552 4.16 21.78 1.65
N ALA A 553 3.35 21.97 0.59
CA ALA A 553 3.30 23.22 -0.18
C ALA A 553 1.89 23.47 -0.73
N GLY A 554 1.51 24.74 -0.88
CA GLY A 554 0.21 25.14 -1.45
C GLY A 554 -0.26 26.51 -0.96
N ARG A 555 -1.47 26.90 -1.40
CA ARG A 555 -2.21 28.05 -0.88
C ARG A 555 -2.62 27.77 0.57
N VAL A 556 -2.46 28.75 1.45
CA VAL A 556 -2.81 28.61 2.87
C VAL A 556 -4.32 28.78 3.05
N GLU A 557 -4.96 27.76 3.63
CA GLU A 557 -6.38 27.79 3.97
C GLU A 557 -6.59 27.43 5.44
N VAL A 558 -7.47 28.18 6.11
CA VAL A 558 -7.80 28.04 7.53
C VAL A 558 -9.26 27.59 7.66
N LEU A 559 -9.50 26.63 8.54
CA LEU A 559 -10.85 26.19 8.94
C LEU A 559 -11.30 27.05 10.13
N HIS A 560 -12.35 27.84 9.96
CA HIS A 560 -12.95 28.65 11.02
C HIS A 560 -14.49 28.62 10.91
N GLY A 561 -15.20 28.55 12.04
CA GLY A 561 -16.67 28.51 12.08
C GLY A 561 -17.32 27.33 11.34
N GLY A 562 -16.57 26.26 11.09
CA GLY A 562 -17.00 25.09 10.29
C GLY A 562 -16.81 25.26 8.77
N THR A 563 -16.12 26.31 8.32
CA THR A 563 -15.89 26.59 6.89
C THR A 563 -14.43 26.95 6.59
N TRP A 564 -13.88 26.39 5.52
CA TRP A 564 -12.57 26.77 5.00
C TRP A 564 -12.61 28.16 4.34
N GLY A 565 -11.51 28.89 4.47
CA GLY A 565 -11.26 30.16 3.81
C GLY A 565 -9.76 30.43 3.70
N THR A 566 -9.36 31.37 2.87
CA THR A 566 -7.95 31.67 2.56
C THR A 566 -7.33 32.71 3.50
N VAL A 567 -6.05 32.99 3.30
CA VAL A 567 -5.27 34.02 4.00
C VAL A 567 -4.77 35.02 2.97
N CYS A 568 -4.83 36.33 3.24
CA CYS A 568 -4.29 37.34 2.34
C CYS A 568 -2.75 37.42 2.43
N ASP A 569 -2.08 37.82 1.35
CA ASP A 569 -0.64 38.05 1.28
C ASP A 569 -0.18 39.44 1.76
N ASP A 570 -1.12 40.32 2.13
CA ASP A 570 -0.84 41.60 2.76
C ASP A 570 -0.21 41.37 4.15
N GLY A 571 1.07 41.71 4.29
CA GLY A 571 1.91 41.42 5.46
C GLY A 571 2.62 40.05 5.43
N TRP A 572 2.21 39.12 4.58
CA TRP A 572 2.62 37.70 4.61
C TRP A 572 4.12 37.48 4.37
N ASP A 573 4.82 37.02 5.42
CA ASP A 573 6.27 36.88 5.41
C ASP A 573 6.78 35.45 5.75
N LEU A 574 8.10 35.29 5.89
CA LEU A 574 8.72 34.01 6.23
C LEU A 574 8.45 33.53 7.65
N GLN A 575 8.10 34.41 8.60
CA GLN A 575 7.72 34.06 9.96
C GLN A 575 6.29 33.51 10.00
N ASP A 576 5.34 34.15 9.30
CA ASP A 576 3.98 33.63 9.16
C ASP A 576 3.98 32.25 8.49
N ALA A 577 4.78 32.12 7.42
CA ALA A 577 5.02 30.87 6.74
C ALA A 577 5.69 29.82 7.67
N HIS A 578 6.59 30.23 8.56
CA HIS A 578 7.24 29.33 9.51
C HIS A 578 6.23 28.76 10.52
N VAL A 579 5.31 29.59 11.03
CA VAL A 579 4.21 29.15 11.90
C VAL A 579 3.36 28.10 11.18
N VAL A 580 2.98 28.33 9.93
CA VAL A 580 2.21 27.35 9.13
C VAL A 580 2.99 26.05 8.90
N CYS A 581 4.25 26.11 8.46
CA CYS A 581 5.05 24.91 8.21
C CYS A 581 5.27 24.08 9.48
N ARG A 582 5.48 24.74 10.62
CA ARG A 582 5.65 24.10 11.92
C ARG A 582 4.34 23.50 12.43
N GLN A 583 3.23 24.23 12.32
CA GLN A 583 1.89 23.77 12.70
C GLN A 583 1.43 22.54 11.90
N LEU A 584 1.88 22.39 10.65
CA LEU A 584 1.55 21.26 9.77
C LEU A 584 2.53 20.07 9.87
N GLY A 585 3.52 20.11 10.77
CA GLY A 585 4.56 19.08 10.85
C GLY A 585 5.38 18.95 9.57
N CYS A 586 5.60 20.06 8.87
CA CYS A 586 6.26 20.13 7.56
C CYS A 586 7.67 20.72 7.62
N GLY A 587 8.24 20.85 8.83
CA GLY A 587 9.54 21.45 9.08
C GLY A 587 9.50 22.98 9.03
N GLN A 588 10.54 23.59 8.46
CA GLN A 588 10.69 25.05 8.39
C GLN A 588 10.10 25.61 7.09
N ALA A 589 9.80 26.90 7.03
CA ALA A 589 9.47 27.57 5.78
C ALA A 589 10.72 27.74 4.89
N LEU A 590 10.61 27.34 3.62
CA LEU A 590 11.61 27.67 2.59
C LEU A 590 11.22 28.93 1.82
N ARG A 591 9.92 29.12 1.56
CA ARG A 591 9.38 30.28 0.82
C ARG A 591 7.98 30.64 1.31
N ALA A 592 7.80 31.89 1.75
CA ALA A 592 6.52 32.58 1.70
C ALA A 592 6.27 33.08 0.26
N LEU A 593 5.03 33.05 -0.21
CA LEU A 593 4.65 33.42 -1.56
C LEU A 593 3.31 34.17 -1.57
N GLY A 594 3.27 35.33 -2.22
CA GLY A 594 2.05 36.06 -2.55
C GLY A 594 1.56 35.84 -3.98
N ALA A 595 0.54 36.60 -4.37
CA ALA A 595 -0.09 36.67 -5.68
C ALA A 595 -0.73 35.35 -6.19
N ALA A 596 -1.39 34.60 -5.29
CA ALA A 596 -2.13 33.37 -5.59
C ALA A 596 -1.36 32.35 -6.47
N PRO A 597 -0.13 31.94 -6.06
CA PRO A 597 0.82 31.21 -6.91
C PRO A 597 0.40 29.76 -7.18
N PHE A 598 -0.46 29.20 -6.32
CA PHE A 598 -1.11 27.90 -6.47
C PHE A 598 -2.54 28.04 -7.04
N GLY A 599 -2.81 29.16 -7.72
CA GLY A 599 -4.13 29.56 -8.15
C GLY A 599 -4.96 30.24 -7.05
N ALA A 600 -5.89 31.08 -7.48
CA ALA A 600 -6.88 31.72 -6.62
C ALA A 600 -7.76 30.68 -5.90
N GLY A 601 -8.10 30.94 -4.65
CA GLY A 601 -9.08 30.22 -3.86
C GLY A 601 -10.50 30.73 -4.08
N SER A 602 -11.39 30.41 -3.14
CA SER A 602 -12.80 30.77 -3.20
C SER A 602 -13.45 30.76 -1.82
N GLY A 603 -14.30 31.74 -1.52
CA GLY A 603 -15.16 31.75 -0.34
C GLY A 603 -14.94 32.98 0.52
N ARG A 604 -14.47 32.78 1.75
CA ARG A 604 -14.02 33.86 2.64
C ARG A 604 -12.49 33.89 2.65
N ILE A 605 -11.93 35.09 2.69
CA ILE A 605 -10.58 35.32 3.21
C ILE A 605 -10.76 35.51 4.73
N TRP A 606 -10.08 34.70 5.53
CA TRP A 606 -10.27 34.62 6.99
C TRP A 606 -9.30 35.47 7.79
N MET A 607 -8.08 35.66 7.30
CA MET A 607 -6.99 36.34 7.99
C MET A 607 -6.25 37.25 7.02
N ASP A 608 -5.83 38.40 7.54
CA ASP A 608 -5.27 39.52 6.80
C ASP A 608 -4.43 40.39 7.74
N GLN A 609 -3.38 41.02 7.18
CA GLN A 609 -2.31 41.74 7.88
C GLN A 609 -1.77 40.94 9.07
N LEU A 610 -1.31 39.73 8.77
CA LEU A 610 -0.57 38.89 9.71
C LEU A 610 0.75 39.54 10.10
N GLY A 611 1.23 39.19 11.29
CA GLY A 611 2.50 39.65 11.83
C GLY A 611 3.01 38.69 12.91
N CYS A 612 3.19 37.42 12.56
CA CYS A 612 3.74 36.41 13.45
C CYS A 612 5.19 36.74 13.85
N SER A 613 5.57 36.42 15.09
CA SER A 613 6.97 36.41 15.53
C SER A 613 7.75 35.16 15.08
N GLY A 614 7.07 34.21 14.41
CA GLY A 614 7.60 32.91 14.00
C GLY A 614 7.54 31.84 15.11
N HIS A 615 7.17 32.26 16.33
CA HIS A 615 7.22 31.44 17.54
C HIS A 615 5.83 30.97 18.01
N GLU A 616 4.75 31.43 17.37
CA GLU A 616 3.37 31.07 17.66
C GLU A 616 3.06 29.60 17.35
N SER A 617 2.31 28.91 18.22
CA SER A 617 2.00 27.49 18.04
C SER A 617 0.91 27.23 16.98
N ALA A 618 0.13 28.25 16.63
CA ALA A 618 -0.85 28.21 15.56
C ALA A 618 -1.05 29.60 14.92
N LEU A 619 -1.37 29.64 13.62
CA LEU A 619 -1.49 30.89 12.85
C LEU A 619 -2.46 31.92 13.48
N TRP A 620 -3.55 31.45 14.08
CA TRP A 620 -4.55 32.29 14.75
C TRP A 620 -4.16 32.81 16.15
N GLN A 621 -2.91 32.61 16.57
CA GLN A 621 -2.32 33.27 17.73
C GLN A 621 -1.52 34.53 17.34
N CYS A 622 -1.21 34.70 16.05
CA CYS A 622 -0.49 35.87 15.57
C CYS A 622 -1.39 37.12 15.55
N PRO A 623 -0.82 38.32 15.73
CA PRO A 623 -1.48 39.58 15.39
C PRO A 623 -2.08 39.53 13.97
N SER A 624 -3.30 40.05 13.81
CA SER A 624 -4.01 40.19 12.54
C SER A 624 -5.15 41.20 12.66
N ARG A 625 -5.73 41.62 11.53
CA ARG A 625 -6.98 42.42 11.51
C ARG A 625 -8.21 41.71 12.10
N GLY A 626 -8.12 40.41 12.38
CA GLY A 626 -9.18 39.60 12.96
C GLY A 626 -10.09 38.92 11.94
N TRP A 627 -10.87 37.95 12.40
CA TRP A 627 -11.55 36.96 11.55
C TRP A 627 -12.48 37.57 10.50
N GLY A 628 -12.07 37.46 9.23
CA GLY A 628 -12.85 37.93 8.08
C GLY A 628 -12.89 39.45 7.89
N GLN A 629 -12.04 40.21 8.59
CA GLN A 629 -11.86 41.64 8.38
C GLN A 629 -10.67 41.84 7.45
N GLN A 630 -10.96 42.18 6.19
CA GLN A 630 -9.97 42.24 5.11
C GLN A 630 -10.46 43.09 3.93
N ASP A 631 -9.55 43.69 3.17
CA ASP A 631 -9.81 44.46 1.95
C ASP A 631 -9.26 43.80 0.65
N CYS A 632 -8.64 42.62 0.76
CA CYS A 632 -8.09 41.82 -0.33
C CYS A 632 -9.14 41.09 -1.21
N GLY A 633 -8.68 40.47 -2.30
CA GLY A 633 -9.40 39.44 -3.06
C GLY A 633 -8.56 38.19 -3.33
N HIS A 634 -9.15 37.15 -3.93
CA HIS A 634 -8.47 35.84 -4.13
C HIS A 634 -7.29 35.85 -5.13
N LYS A 635 -6.86 37.01 -5.63
CA LYS A 635 -5.58 37.17 -6.33
C LYS A 635 -4.42 37.39 -5.37
N GLU A 636 -4.72 37.91 -4.17
CA GLU A 636 -3.84 38.12 -3.04
C GLU A 636 -3.86 36.91 -2.07
N ASP A 637 -4.32 35.72 -2.49
CA ASP A 637 -4.30 34.54 -1.61
C ASP A 637 -2.86 34.04 -1.38
N ALA A 638 -2.45 33.99 -0.11
CA ALA A 638 -1.12 33.59 0.35
C ALA A 638 -0.82 32.08 0.12
N GLY A 639 0.46 31.77 -0.10
CA GLY A 639 0.98 30.41 -0.26
C GLY A 639 2.34 30.21 0.40
N VAL A 640 2.70 28.93 0.57
CA VAL A 640 3.94 28.51 1.23
C VAL A 640 4.57 27.26 0.61
N ILE A 641 5.89 27.14 0.74
CA ILE A 641 6.67 25.91 0.50
C ILE A 641 7.53 25.65 1.75
N CYS A 642 7.36 24.48 2.36
CA CYS A 642 8.08 24.07 3.58
C CYS A 642 9.26 23.12 3.27
N SER A 643 10.14 22.84 4.24
CA SER A 643 11.31 21.97 4.04
C SER A 643 10.94 20.50 3.79
N GLY A 644 9.83 20.02 4.37
CA GLY A 644 9.21 18.72 4.08
C GLY A 644 8.48 18.63 2.73
N SER A 645 8.79 19.52 1.78
CA SER A 645 8.26 19.47 0.41
C SER A 645 8.89 18.32 -0.37
N VAL A 646 8.06 17.40 -0.89
CA VAL A 646 8.51 16.15 -1.55
C VAL A 646 7.79 15.93 -2.88
N ALA A 647 8.54 15.94 -3.98
CA ALA A 647 8.02 15.79 -5.34
C ALA A 647 8.84 14.78 -6.14
N LEU A 648 8.24 14.19 -7.19
CA LEU A 648 8.91 13.26 -8.12
C LEU A 648 8.93 13.83 -9.53
N ARG A 649 9.94 13.45 -10.32
CA ARG A 649 9.95 13.66 -11.78
C ARG A 649 10.79 12.59 -12.48
N LEU A 650 10.56 12.43 -13.78
CA LEU A 650 11.45 11.70 -14.67
C LEU A 650 12.28 12.69 -15.51
N ARG A 651 13.58 12.45 -15.63
CA ARG A 651 14.51 13.23 -16.47
C ARG A 651 15.08 12.41 -17.63
N GLY A 652 15.31 13.07 -18.77
CA GLY A 652 16.11 12.53 -19.88
C GLY A 652 15.44 11.41 -20.70
N GLY A 653 14.20 11.05 -20.41
CA GLY A 653 13.42 10.13 -21.23
C GLY A 653 12.95 10.74 -22.55
N ILE A 654 12.66 9.86 -23.52
CA ILE A 654 12.12 10.22 -24.84
C ILE A 654 10.61 10.58 -24.72
N HIS A 655 9.94 10.06 -23.69
CA HIS A 655 8.53 10.29 -23.38
C HIS A 655 8.38 10.53 -21.87
N HIS A 656 7.30 11.21 -21.45
CA HIS A 656 7.09 11.63 -20.05
C HIS A 656 6.93 10.50 -19.02
N CYS A 657 6.82 9.24 -19.47
CA CYS A 657 6.71 8.03 -18.65
C CYS A 657 7.96 7.13 -18.65
N ALA A 658 9.12 7.68 -19.03
CA ALA A 658 10.42 7.03 -18.89
C ALA A 658 11.49 8.05 -18.44
N GLY A 659 12.54 7.60 -17.75
CA GLY A 659 13.70 8.43 -17.42
C GLY A 659 14.34 8.13 -16.08
N TRP A 660 15.37 8.90 -15.74
CA TRP A 660 15.98 8.95 -14.42
C TRP A 660 14.98 9.49 -13.40
N LEU A 661 14.78 8.78 -12.29
CA LEU A 661 13.87 9.19 -11.21
C LEU A 661 14.59 10.11 -10.23
N ASP A 662 14.20 11.39 -10.22
CA ASP A 662 14.61 12.31 -9.15
C ASP A 662 13.50 12.48 -8.12
N VAL A 663 13.92 12.76 -6.88
CA VAL A 663 13.09 13.29 -5.80
C VAL A 663 13.53 14.72 -5.43
N PHE A 664 12.55 15.58 -5.13
CA PHE A 664 12.79 16.88 -4.51
C PHE A 664 12.76 16.75 -2.99
N TYR A 665 13.75 17.32 -2.31
CA TYR A 665 13.82 17.38 -0.85
C TYR A 665 14.54 18.63 -0.39
N ASN A 666 14.08 19.24 0.71
CA ASN A 666 14.83 20.28 1.44
C ASN A 666 15.38 21.42 0.54
N GLY A 667 14.66 21.75 -0.54
CA GLY A 667 15.04 22.77 -1.51
C GLY A 667 15.81 22.30 -2.75
N THR A 668 16.28 21.04 -2.84
CA THR A 668 17.06 20.53 -3.97
C THR A 668 16.44 19.29 -4.62
N TRP A 669 16.79 19.02 -5.88
CA TRP A 669 16.51 17.74 -6.54
C TRP A 669 17.72 16.82 -6.42
N GLY A 670 17.50 15.53 -6.16
CA GLY A 670 18.52 14.50 -6.13
C GLY A 670 17.99 13.16 -6.63
N ALA A 671 18.89 12.22 -6.95
CA ALA A 671 18.52 10.93 -7.52
C ALA A 671 17.90 9.97 -6.49
N VAL A 672 17.07 9.04 -6.96
CA VAL A 672 16.59 7.87 -6.21
C VAL A 672 17.43 6.64 -6.58
N CYS A 673 17.77 5.83 -5.59
CA CYS A 673 18.64 4.67 -5.74
C CYS A 673 17.87 3.42 -6.19
N SER A 674 18.50 2.58 -6.99
CA SER A 674 17.89 1.35 -7.55
C SER A 674 17.82 0.17 -6.57
N ASN A 675 18.55 0.24 -5.45
CA ASN A 675 18.58 -0.81 -4.44
C ASN A 675 17.20 -1.00 -3.75
N ALA A 676 16.72 -2.24 -3.79
CA ALA A 676 15.41 -2.70 -3.29
C ALA A 676 14.12 -2.19 -4.00
N LEU A 677 14.20 -1.42 -5.09
CA LEU A 677 13.01 -1.06 -5.88
C LEU A 677 12.38 -2.29 -6.59
N LYS A 678 11.35 -2.84 -5.96
CA LYS A 678 10.57 -4.02 -6.41
C LYS A 678 9.35 -3.62 -7.23
N ASP A 679 8.75 -4.57 -7.95
CA ASP A 679 7.56 -4.41 -8.80
C ASP A 679 6.42 -3.61 -8.15
N ILE A 680 6.20 -3.79 -6.84
CA ILE A 680 5.16 -3.08 -6.07
C ILE A 680 5.51 -1.59 -5.95
N SER A 681 6.76 -1.26 -5.61
CA SER A 681 7.24 0.13 -5.55
C SER A 681 7.14 0.79 -6.94
N LEU A 682 7.54 0.10 -8.00
CA LEU A 682 7.46 0.61 -9.38
C LEU A 682 6.01 0.84 -9.83
N SER A 683 5.11 -0.08 -9.50
CA SER A 683 3.66 0.06 -9.76
C SER A 683 3.09 1.34 -9.13
N ILE A 684 3.46 1.63 -7.87
CA ILE A 684 3.02 2.82 -7.14
C ILE A 684 3.66 4.10 -7.68
N ILE A 685 4.96 4.09 -8.04
CA ILE A 685 5.65 5.24 -8.63
C ILE A 685 5.02 5.60 -9.98
N CYS A 686 4.83 4.62 -10.87
CA CYS A 686 4.20 4.83 -12.18
C CYS A 686 2.76 5.33 -12.05
N LYS A 687 1.98 4.79 -11.10
CA LYS A 687 0.63 5.27 -10.76
C LYS A 687 0.65 6.73 -10.31
N GLN A 688 1.53 7.09 -9.38
CA GLN A 688 1.67 8.45 -8.86
C GLN A 688 2.13 9.46 -9.92
N LEU A 689 2.95 9.03 -10.89
CA LEU A 689 3.36 9.85 -12.04
C LEU A 689 2.27 9.97 -13.14
N GLY A 690 1.11 9.32 -12.98
CA GLY A 690 0.04 9.29 -14.00
C GLY A 690 0.33 8.34 -15.18
N CYS A 691 1.34 7.50 -15.06
CA CYS A 691 1.93 6.67 -16.12
C CYS A 691 1.49 5.20 -16.12
N GLY A 692 0.39 4.87 -15.44
CA GLY A 692 -0.19 3.52 -15.39
C GLY A 692 0.32 2.63 -14.24
N GLU A 693 -0.33 1.48 -14.04
CA GLU A 693 -0.15 0.61 -12.87
C GLU A 693 1.07 -0.34 -12.93
N GLN A 694 1.93 -0.24 -13.97
CA GLN A 694 3.09 -1.13 -14.15
C GLN A 694 4.31 -0.33 -14.59
N GLY A 695 5.50 -0.79 -14.21
CA GLY A 695 6.78 -0.27 -14.67
C GLY A 695 7.92 -1.23 -14.35
N TRP A 696 9.06 -1.01 -14.98
CA TRP A 696 10.26 -1.83 -14.83
C TRP A 696 11.52 -0.95 -14.77
N LEU A 697 12.60 -1.53 -14.24
CA LEU A 697 13.93 -0.94 -14.27
C LEU A 697 14.58 -1.17 -15.63
N GLU A 698 15.26 -0.15 -16.17
CA GLU A 698 16.20 -0.35 -17.29
C GLU A 698 17.63 -0.12 -16.81
N ASN A 699 18.51 -1.08 -17.07
CA ASN A 699 19.93 -0.95 -16.76
C ASN A 699 20.63 -0.16 -17.88
N ARG A 700 20.90 1.13 -17.65
CA ARG A 700 21.50 2.05 -18.64
C ARG A 700 22.87 2.56 -18.16
N PRO A 701 23.87 2.67 -19.05
CA PRO A 701 25.18 3.21 -18.69
C PRO A 701 25.10 4.68 -18.26
N VAL A 702 25.93 5.04 -17.28
CA VAL A 702 25.85 6.29 -16.51
C VAL A 702 26.00 7.54 -17.36
N HIS A 703 25.25 8.59 -17.02
CA HIS A 703 25.55 9.98 -17.38
C HIS A 703 25.79 10.78 -16.09
N THR A 704 26.83 11.60 -16.07
CA THR A 704 27.17 12.43 -14.90
C THR A 704 26.11 13.51 -14.67
N GLY A 705 25.24 13.35 -13.66
CA GLY A 705 24.19 14.34 -13.38
C GLY A 705 23.56 14.23 -12.00
N SER A 706 23.75 15.28 -11.19
CA SER A 706 23.46 15.36 -9.74
C SER A 706 24.49 14.65 -8.87
N GLY A 707 25.34 15.44 -8.19
CA GLY A 707 26.17 14.94 -7.08
C GLY A 707 25.38 14.67 -5.80
N THR A 708 24.04 14.72 -5.85
CA THR A 708 23.14 14.49 -4.73
C THR A 708 22.20 13.32 -5.05
N SER A 709 22.25 12.28 -4.22
CA SER A 709 21.37 11.09 -4.24
C SER A 709 20.68 11.01 -2.88
N TRP A 710 19.35 11.14 -2.84
CA TRP A 710 18.61 11.45 -1.60
C TRP A 710 18.03 10.24 -0.87
N VAL A 711 17.67 9.16 -1.58
CA VAL A 711 16.85 8.06 -1.00
C VAL A 711 17.21 6.70 -1.56
N ASP A 712 17.45 5.75 -0.66
CA ASP A 712 17.70 4.34 -0.93
C ASP A 712 16.71 3.39 -0.21
N ASN A 713 16.71 2.12 -0.64
CA ASN A 713 16.02 1.00 0.02
C ASN A 713 14.49 1.15 0.21
N ILE A 714 13.75 1.51 -0.85
CA ILE A 714 12.30 1.82 -0.77
C ILE A 714 11.40 0.58 -0.94
N GLU A 715 10.70 0.18 0.14
CA GLU A 715 9.88 -1.04 0.17
C GLU A 715 8.35 -0.78 0.30
N CYS A 716 7.63 -0.72 -0.82
CA CYS A 716 6.20 -0.45 -0.81
C CYS A 716 5.29 -1.68 -0.56
N ARG A 717 4.15 -1.46 0.12
CA ARG A 717 3.12 -2.46 0.48
C ARG A 717 1.80 -2.21 -0.29
N ARG A 718 1.42 -3.14 -1.18
CA ARG A 718 0.32 -2.98 -2.17
C ARG A 718 -1.06 -2.58 -1.59
N LEU A 719 -1.38 -2.99 -0.35
CA LEU A 719 -2.67 -2.68 0.29
C LEU A 719 -2.66 -1.38 1.12
N ARG A 720 -1.49 -0.88 1.52
CA ARG A 720 -1.35 0.32 2.38
C ARG A 720 -0.81 1.55 1.66
N ASN A 721 -0.17 1.37 0.49
CA ASN A 721 0.56 2.46 -0.17
C ASN A 721 -0.08 2.83 -1.51
N SER A 722 -0.73 3.99 -1.55
CA SER A 722 -1.27 4.64 -2.75
C SER A 722 -0.29 5.63 -3.38
N THR A 723 0.70 6.10 -2.61
CA THR A 723 1.81 6.96 -3.08
C THR A 723 3.14 6.48 -2.50
N LEU A 724 4.25 6.85 -3.16
CA LEU A 724 5.61 6.51 -2.73
C LEU A 724 5.91 6.95 -1.29
N TRP A 725 5.45 8.14 -0.91
CA TRP A 725 5.72 8.78 0.40
C TRP A 725 5.30 7.96 1.63
N GLN A 726 4.39 6.99 1.44
CA GLN A 726 3.83 6.10 2.46
C GLN A 726 4.61 4.78 2.58
N CYS A 727 5.62 4.56 1.72
CA CYS A 727 6.51 3.40 1.78
C CYS A 727 7.68 3.70 2.74
N PRO A 728 8.15 2.74 3.56
CA PRO A 728 9.41 2.87 4.27
C PRO A 728 10.61 2.97 3.31
N SER A 729 11.64 3.69 3.76
CA SER A 729 12.97 3.79 3.12
C SER A 729 14.05 3.92 4.20
N ALA A 730 15.32 3.96 3.80
CA ALA A 730 16.37 4.45 4.68
C ALA A 730 16.27 5.99 4.91
N PRO A 731 16.96 6.56 5.91
CA PRO A 731 17.00 8.01 6.16
C PRO A 731 17.64 8.79 5.01
N TRP A 732 17.13 10.00 4.71
CA TRP A 732 17.58 10.75 3.53
C TRP A 732 18.87 11.52 3.82
N HIS A 733 19.92 11.19 3.09
CA HIS A 733 21.21 11.88 3.14
C HIS A 733 21.60 12.36 1.74
N PRO A 734 22.48 13.38 1.59
CA PRO A 734 22.85 13.90 0.26
C PRO A 734 23.57 12.89 -0.65
N HIS A 735 24.02 11.75 -0.12
CA HIS A 735 24.81 10.73 -0.82
C HIS A 735 24.35 9.31 -0.44
N SER A 736 23.02 9.07 -0.43
CA SER A 736 22.43 7.77 -0.05
C SER A 736 22.80 6.58 -0.95
N CYS A 737 23.32 6.83 -2.15
CA CYS A 737 23.94 5.79 -2.99
C CYS A 737 25.09 6.31 -3.85
N THR A 738 25.91 5.38 -4.34
CA THR A 738 27.12 5.66 -5.11
C THR A 738 26.81 6.05 -6.56
N PRO A 739 27.71 6.82 -7.24
CA PRO A 739 27.48 7.25 -8.61
C PRO A 739 27.31 6.06 -9.57
N GLY A 740 26.13 5.97 -10.20
CA GLY A 740 25.74 4.86 -11.08
C GLY A 740 24.75 3.85 -10.48
N GLU A 741 24.38 3.96 -9.20
CA GLU A 741 23.24 3.22 -8.62
C GLU A 741 21.89 3.93 -8.83
N GLU A 742 21.92 5.12 -9.45
CA GLU A 742 20.77 5.96 -9.83
C GLU A 742 19.77 5.18 -10.70
N VAL A 743 18.48 5.30 -10.41
CA VAL A 743 17.46 4.47 -11.08
C VAL A 743 16.87 5.13 -12.33
N TRP A 744 16.93 4.42 -13.47
CA TRP A 744 16.07 4.67 -14.62
C TRP A 744 14.85 3.75 -14.55
N ILE A 745 13.66 4.33 -14.64
CA ILE A 745 12.40 3.58 -14.75
C ILE A 745 11.72 3.86 -16.09
N THR A 746 11.03 2.84 -16.60
CA THR A 746 10.08 2.98 -17.71
C THR A 746 8.75 2.39 -17.28
N CYS A 747 7.69 3.18 -17.39
CA CYS A 747 6.33 2.79 -17.03
C CYS A 747 5.57 2.26 -18.24
N ALA A 748 4.58 1.39 -17.99
CA ALA A 748 3.61 0.91 -18.97
C ALA A 748 2.53 1.97 -19.28
N GLY A 749 2.96 3.20 -19.55
CA GLY A 749 2.08 4.26 -20.03
C GLY A 749 1.48 3.85 -21.36
N LEU A 750 0.25 4.30 -21.62
CA LEU A 750 -0.36 4.18 -22.94
C LEU A 750 0.42 5.05 -23.93
N SER A 751 1.45 4.46 -24.55
CA SER A 751 1.70 4.77 -25.96
C SER A 751 0.42 4.41 -26.70
N GLU A 752 -0.36 5.45 -27.04
CA GLU A 752 -1.15 5.40 -28.25
C GLU A 752 -0.20 4.98 -29.35
N LYS A 753 -0.31 3.70 -29.75
CA LYS A 753 0.44 3.23 -30.91
C LYS A 753 -0.05 4.06 -32.07
N MET A 754 0.84 4.88 -32.63
CA MET A 754 0.70 5.34 -34.00
C MET A 754 0.60 4.07 -34.84
N ALA A 755 -0.63 3.69 -35.19
CA ALA A 755 -0.89 2.52 -36.00
C ALA A 755 -0.28 2.81 -37.37
N GLN A 756 0.91 2.26 -37.59
CA GLN A 756 1.69 2.54 -38.77
C GLN A 756 0.92 1.95 -39.96
N ASP A 757 0.44 2.83 -40.83
CA ASP A 757 -0.60 2.55 -41.83
C ASP A 757 -0.11 1.59 -42.92
N SER A 758 -0.12 0.29 -42.60
CA SER A 758 -0.03 -0.79 -43.56
C SER A 758 -1.39 -0.96 -44.22
N GLY A 759 -1.70 -0.08 -45.18
CA GLY A 759 -3.02 0.00 -45.80
C GLY A 759 -3.40 -1.25 -46.59
N GLU A 760 -4.16 -2.15 -45.98
CA GLU A 760 -4.93 -3.19 -46.66
C GLU A 760 -6.38 -2.75 -46.84
N THR A 761 -6.82 -2.67 -48.10
CA THR A 761 -8.11 -2.07 -48.50
C THR A 761 -9.28 -3.04 -48.38
N LEU A 762 -9.83 -3.17 -47.17
CA LEU A 762 -11.08 -3.91 -46.92
C LEU A 762 -12.32 -3.12 -47.36
N ASN A 763 -12.72 -3.34 -48.61
CA ASN A 763 -14.01 -2.88 -49.16
C ASN A 763 -15.19 -3.47 -48.37
N CYS A 764 -16.01 -2.62 -47.75
CA CYS A 764 -17.30 -3.00 -47.18
C CYS A 764 -18.45 -2.37 -47.98
N SER A 765 -19.11 -3.19 -48.80
CA SER A 765 -20.26 -2.76 -49.62
C SER A 765 -21.59 -3.05 -48.91
N SER A 766 -22.42 -1.99 -48.81
CA SER A 766 -23.88 -2.01 -48.62
C SER A 766 -24.53 -2.71 -47.40
N THR A 767 -25.36 -1.91 -46.69
CA THR A 767 -26.64 -2.31 -46.04
C THR A 767 -26.63 -3.45 -45.01
N HIS A 768 -26.51 -3.10 -43.72
CA HIS A 768 -27.67 -2.82 -42.85
C HIS A 768 -27.23 -2.18 -41.51
N SER A 769 -28.12 -1.43 -40.85
CA SER A 769 -27.79 -0.61 -39.68
C SER A 769 -28.02 -1.31 -38.33
N CYS A 770 -27.12 -1.08 -37.36
CA CYS A 770 -27.37 -1.35 -35.94
C CYS A 770 -27.45 -0.02 -35.15
N PRO A 771 -28.31 0.08 -34.11
CA PRO A 771 -28.58 1.35 -33.42
C PRO A 771 -27.60 1.65 -32.27
N GLY A 772 -27.34 2.95 -32.04
CA GLY A 772 -26.58 3.44 -30.87
C GLY A 772 -27.48 4.06 -29.78
N PRO A 773 -27.02 4.07 -28.51
CA PRO A 773 -27.70 4.76 -27.39
C PRO A 773 -27.56 6.30 -27.49
N PRO A 774 -28.38 7.07 -26.74
CA PRO A 774 -28.69 8.47 -27.08
C PRO A 774 -27.69 9.53 -26.59
N LEU A 775 -27.71 10.68 -27.28
CA LEU A 775 -26.95 11.90 -26.96
C LEU A 775 -27.66 12.78 -25.92
N ALA A 776 -26.87 13.48 -25.10
CA ALA A 776 -27.25 14.71 -24.40
C ALA A 776 -26.81 15.94 -25.24
N PRO A 777 -27.42 17.13 -25.06
CA PRO A 777 -27.49 18.13 -26.13
C PRO A 777 -26.22 18.99 -26.29
N ALA A 778 -25.92 19.35 -27.54
CA ALA A 778 -24.93 20.37 -27.90
C ALA A 778 -25.58 21.76 -27.93
N SER A 779 -24.94 22.76 -27.32
CA SER A 779 -25.29 24.18 -27.45
C SER A 779 -24.63 24.81 -28.69
N ALA A 780 -25.27 25.84 -29.24
CA ALA A 780 -25.10 26.26 -30.63
C ALA A 780 -23.74 26.92 -30.98
N LEU A 781 -23.39 26.83 -32.27
CA LEU A 781 -22.10 27.23 -32.85
C LEU A 781 -22.33 28.34 -33.90
N LYS A 782 -21.71 29.53 -33.75
CA LYS A 782 -21.07 30.35 -34.83
C LYS A 782 -20.76 31.82 -34.45
N ALA A 783 -19.47 32.16 -34.47
CA ALA A 783 -18.82 33.37 -35.01
C ALA A 783 -17.42 33.49 -34.37
N GLY A 784 -16.32 33.81 -35.05
CA GLY A 784 -16.02 34.01 -36.48
C GLY A 784 -14.52 34.35 -36.62
N ASN A 785 -13.86 33.97 -37.72
CA ASN A 785 -12.39 34.08 -37.87
C ASN A 785 -11.89 35.52 -38.09
N LEU A 786 -11.91 36.35 -37.05
CA LEU A 786 -11.41 37.74 -37.06
C LEU A 786 -10.35 38.13 -35.99
N PRO A 787 -10.20 37.48 -34.80
CA PRO A 787 -9.31 38.02 -33.75
C PRO A 787 -7.82 37.85 -34.05
N MET A 788 -7.41 36.72 -34.67
CA MET A 788 -6.00 36.40 -34.92
C MET A 788 -5.27 37.46 -35.74
N MET A 789 -5.90 38.03 -36.77
CA MET A 789 -5.31 39.10 -37.58
C MET A 789 -5.10 40.39 -36.77
N PHE A 790 -6.04 40.73 -35.87
CA PHE A 790 -5.93 41.90 -35.01
C PHE A 790 -4.76 41.78 -34.02
N CYS A 791 -4.55 40.58 -33.44
CA CYS A 791 -3.42 40.32 -32.56
C CYS A 791 -2.07 40.46 -33.27
N VAL A 792 -1.93 39.97 -34.50
CA VAL A 792 -0.69 40.09 -35.30
C VAL A 792 -0.41 41.55 -35.67
N VAL A 793 -1.43 42.33 -36.04
CA VAL A 793 -1.27 43.76 -36.36
C VAL A 793 -0.93 44.58 -35.11
N LEU A 794 -1.56 44.32 -33.96
CA LEU A 794 -1.20 44.98 -32.70
C LEU A 794 0.22 44.63 -32.22
N GLY A 795 0.62 43.36 -32.32
CA GLY A 795 1.97 42.93 -31.95
C GLY A 795 3.06 43.57 -32.80
N THR A 796 2.86 43.64 -34.11
CA THR A 796 3.80 44.29 -35.04
C THR A 796 3.86 45.81 -34.86
N LEU A 797 2.73 46.48 -34.62
CA LEU A 797 2.70 47.91 -34.29
C LEU A 797 3.44 48.23 -32.98
N LEU A 798 3.26 47.43 -31.92
CA LEU A 798 3.95 47.63 -30.65
C LEU A 798 5.48 47.51 -30.80
N VAL A 799 5.98 46.50 -31.53
CA VAL A 799 7.41 46.35 -31.82
C VAL A 799 7.96 47.55 -32.59
N ILE A 800 7.22 48.07 -33.57
CA ILE A 800 7.62 49.27 -34.33
C ILE A 800 7.67 50.50 -33.40
N VAL A 801 6.69 50.69 -32.51
CA VAL A 801 6.69 51.80 -31.54
C VAL A 801 7.89 51.70 -30.59
N SER A 802 8.20 50.52 -30.06
CA SER A 802 9.38 50.31 -29.21
C SER A 802 10.69 50.62 -29.94
N LEU A 803 10.83 50.23 -31.21
CA LEU A 803 12.01 50.55 -32.03
C LEU A 803 12.12 52.06 -32.32
N VAL A 804 11.01 52.75 -32.59
CA VAL A 804 11.00 54.21 -32.77
C VAL A 804 11.37 54.95 -31.49
N LEU A 805 10.84 54.53 -30.33
CA LEU A 805 11.19 55.12 -29.03
C LEU A 805 12.66 54.88 -28.68
N GLY A 806 13.19 53.68 -28.92
CA GLY A 806 14.62 53.39 -28.75
C GLY A 806 15.50 54.24 -29.66
N ALA A 807 15.13 54.42 -30.93
CA ALA A 807 15.84 55.28 -31.88
C ALA A 807 15.77 56.78 -31.51
N GLN A 808 14.65 57.25 -30.96
CA GLN A 808 14.54 58.62 -30.44
C GLN A 808 15.41 58.83 -29.19
N TRP A 809 15.42 57.87 -28.25
CA TRP A 809 16.27 57.91 -27.06
C TRP A 809 17.77 57.95 -27.42
N TYR A 810 18.19 57.11 -28.38
CA TYR A 810 19.57 57.07 -28.89
C TYR A 810 19.96 58.38 -29.60
N ARG A 811 19.04 59.00 -30.35
CA ARG A 811 19.23 60.34 -30.97
C ARG A 811 19.18 61.50 -29.98
N GLY A 812 18.51 61.33 -28.84
CA GLY A 812 18.53 62.30 -27.74
C GLY A 812 19.90 62.34 -27.03
N ARG A 813 20.48 61.16 -26.79
CA ARG A 813 21.77 61.01 -26.08
C ARG A 813 22.98 61.51 -26.87
N THR A 814 22.85 61.76 -28.17
CA THR A 814 23.90 62.24 -29.07
C THR A 814 23.90 63.77 -29.31
N ARG A 815 23.13 64.55 -28.52
CA ARG A 815 23.12 66.04 -28.62
C ARG A 815 23.48 66.82 -27.33
N ARG A 816 23.85 66.13 -26.24
CA ARG A 816 24.47 66.72 -25.02
C ARG A 816 25.44 65.70 -24.42
N GLY A 817 26.76 65.90 -24.39
CA GLY A 817 27.56 67.03 -24.93
C GLY A 817 29.03 66.63 -25.10
N SER A 818 29.91 67.57 -25.47
CA SER A 818 31.34 67.32 -25.69
C SER A 818 32.22 68.55 -25.35
N ARG A 819 33.53 68.32 -25.17
CA ARG A 819 34.60 69.24 -24.70
C ARG A 819 34.63 69.42 -23.16
N MET A 820 35.79 69.56 -22.51
CA MET A 820 37.20 69.49 -22.97
C MET A 820 37.77 68.05 -22.82
N LEU A 821 38.80 67.51 -23.49
CA LEU A 821 39.84 67.94 -24.45
C LEU A 821 41.29 67.95 -23.90
N GLY A 822 42.15 67.12 -24.50
CA GLY A 822 43.62 67.06 -24.35
C GLY A 822 44.13 65.76 -23.71
N SER A 823 45.16 65.06 -24.21
CA SER A 823 45.77 65.01 -25.57
C SER A 823 46.67 63.75 -25.70
N LEU A 824 46.82 63.23 -26.93
CA LEU A 824 47.67 62.07 -27.34
C LEU A 824 49.20 62.36 -27.18
N PRO A 825 50.16 61.39 -27.27
CA PRO A 825 50.11 60.17 -28.11
C PRO A 825 50.87 58.87 -27.70
N SER A 826 50.74 57.84 -28.56
CA SER A 826 51.69 56.76 -28.95
C SER A 826 52.18 55.64 -28.00
N GLU A 827 52.35 54.46 -28.63
CA GLU A 827 53.30 53.36 -28.39
C GLU A 827 53.52 52.71 -27.01
N GLY A 828 53.12 51.43 -26.91
CA GLY A 828 54.10 50.34 -26.82
C GLY A 828 54.37 49.64 -25.47
N VAL A 829 55.10 48.51 -25.59
CA VAL A 829 55.82 47.76 -24.54
C VAL A 829 54.96 46.83 -23.63
N TYR A 830 55.65 45.89 -23.00
CA TYR A 830 55.20 44.65 -22.32
C TYR A 830 55.82 44.59 -20.91
N GLU A 831 55.51 43.55 -20.12
CA GLU A 831 56.22 43.13 -18.89
C GLU A 831 56.18 44.04 -17.63
N ASP A 832 56.42 43.55 -16.39
CA ASP A 832 56.07 42.28 -15.70
C ASP A 832 56.46 42.38 -14.19
N ILE A 833 56.12 41.37 -13.37
CA ILE A 833 56.75 41.00 -12.06
C ILE A 833 56.57 42.02 -10.91
N GLY A 834 56.47 41.70 -9.60
CA GLY A 834 56.60 40.47 -8.79
C GLY A 834 57.26 40.83 -7.43
N ALA A 835 57.73 39.94 -6.53
CA ALA A 835 57.37 38.56 -6.19
C ALA A 835 58.28 38.05 -5.02
N VAL A 836 57.76 37.21 -4.09
CA VAL A 836 58.54 36.14 -3.35
C VAL A 836 59.63 36.69 -2.37
N PRO A 837 60.48 35.94 -1.58
CA PRO A 837 60.57 34.52 -1.12
C PRO A 837 60.08 34.31 0.35
N ILE A 838 60.27 33.23 1.14
CA ILE A 838 61.09 31.96 1.22
C ILE A 838 60.13 30.85 1.78
N GLY A 839 60.25 29.51 1.67
CA GLY A 839 61.22 28.55 1.10
C GLY A 839 60.95 27.11 1.62
N GLU A 840 61.97 26.29 1.90
CA GLU A 840 61.87 24.87 2.37
C GLU A 840 62.98 24.51 3.42
N LYS A 841 63.26 23.28 3.94
CA LYS A 841 62.86 21.87 3.62
C LYS A 841 63.21 20.82 4.74
N ASP A 842 62.54 19.66 4.68
CA ASP A 842 62.97 18.25 4.99
C ASP A 842 63.31 17.66 6.40
N GLU A 843 63.07 16.33 6.47
CA GLU A 843 63.39 15.25 7.46
C GLU A 843 62.72 15.19 8.87
N GLY A 844 62.61 13.96 9.43
CA GLY A 844 61.88 13.59 10.68
C GLY A 844 62.77 12.81 11.69
N PRO A 845 62.31 11.75 12.43
CA PRO A 845 60.96 11.15 12.53
C PRO A 845 60.51 10.61 13.95
N ARG A 846 59.24 10.18 14.06
CA ARG A 846 58.73 9.03 14.89
C ARG A 846 58.59 9.11 16.44
N VAL A 847 57.69 8.25 16.98
CA VAL A 847 57.59 7.65 18.36
C VAL A 847 56.63 8.25 19.42
N SER A 848 55.47 7.56 19.57
CA SER A 848 54.83 7.00 20.80
C SER A 848 54.31 7.81 22.01
N GLN A 849 53.12 7.36 22.48
CA GLN A 849 52.71 7.11 23.90
C GLN A 849 52.49 8.32 24.84
N ASN A 850 51.70 8.26 25.93
CA ASN A 850 50.56 7.40 26.35
C ASN A 850 49.86 8.09 27.55
N LEU A 851 48.78 7.48 28.08
CA LEU A 851 48.08 7.82 29.34
C LEU A 851 47.28 9.15 29.26
N ALA A 852 46.00 9.26 29.64
CA ALA A 852 45.11 8.55 30.58
C ALA A 852 45.42 8.76 32.07
N LEU A 853 44.51 9.47 32.75
CA LEU A 853 44.10 9.24 34.13
C LEU A 853 42.72 9.88 34.37
N GLU A 854 41.93 9.27 35.24
CA GLU A 854 40.71 9.82 35.83
C GLU A 854 41.08 10.66 37.07
N GLU A 855 40.20 11.56 37.53
CA GLU A 855 39.83 11.67 38.95
C GLU A 855 38.60 12.59 39.17
N GLU A 856 38.08 12.58 40.40
CA GLU A 856 36.70 12.84 40.86
C GLU A 856 36.59 14.18 41.66
N TYR A 857 35.52 14.39 42.46
CA TYR A 857 35.35 15.44 43.52
C TYR A 857 34.98 16.90 43.07
N ASP A 858 34.14 17.68 43.77
CA ASP A 858 33.14 17.38 44.83
C ASP A 858 32.03 18.47 45.03
N ASP A 859 31.04 18.10 45.84
CA ASP A 859 29.90 18.72 46.58
C ASP A 859 29.56 20.26 46.71
N ALA A 860 28.32 20.49 47.17
CA ALA A 860 27.78 21.52 48.11
C ALA A 860 27.18 22.89 47.66
N GLY A 861 25.99 23.22 48.19
CA GLY A 861 25.51 24.62 48.39
C GLY A 861 23.98 24.90 48.40
N GLU A 862 23.36 25.06 49.59
CA GLU A 862 22.07 25.78 49.82
C GLU A 862 22.32 27.21 50.38
N PRO A 863 21.32 28.12 50.41
CA PRO A 863 20.55 28.36 51.66
C PRO A 863 19.09 28.89 51.50
N GLU A 864 18.37 29.05 52.63
CA GLU A 864 16.97 29.55 52.78
C GLU A 864 16.82 31.02 53.31
N LEU A 865 15.54 31.48 53.40
CA LEU A 865 14.92 32.51 54.29
C LEU A 865 14.80 33.99 53.84
N GLY A 866 13.60 34.59 54.05
CA GLY A 866 13.30 36.03 53.95
C GLY A 866 11.80 36.37 53.68
N PRO A 867 11.06 37.15 54.52
CA PRO A 867 9.58 37.24 54.47
C PRO A 867 8.96 38.68 54.42
N GLU A 868 7.62 38.79 54.62
CA GLU A 868 6.75 40.00 54.80
C GLU A 868 6.69 41.01 53.62
N GLU A 869 5.74 41.96 53.45
CA GLU A 869 4.50 42.49 54.11
C GLU A 869 3.58 43.07 52.96
N GLU A 870 2.36 43.65 53.01
CA GLU A 870 1.41 44.23 54.00
C GLU A 870 -0.07 44.10 53.44
N GLU A 871 -1.05 44.99 53.74
CA GLU A 871 -2.49 44.92 53.33
C GLU A 871 -3.10 46.25 52.78
N GLU A 872 -4.32 46.25 52.19
CA GLU A 872 -5.36 47.30 52.40
C GLU A 872 -6.77 46.92 51.81
N GLU A 873 -7.86 47.39 52.45
CA GLU A 873 -9.29 47.20 52.08
C GLU A 873 -10.04 48.56 52.00
N GLU A 874 -11.16 48.66 51.24
CA GLU A 874 -12.35 49.44 51.68
C GLU A 874 -13.65 49.08 50.92
N GLU A 875 -14.82 49.40 51.52
CA GLU A 875 -16.18 49.05 51.02
C GLU A 875 -17.07 50.26 50.63
N VAL A 876 -17.86 50.08 49.55
CA VAL A 876 -19.34 50.21 49.47
C VAL A 876 -20.01 51.18 50.48
N PRO A 877 -20.84 52.20 50.06
CA PRO A 877 -22.25 51.88 49.77
C PRO A 877 -23.18 52.79 48.90
N LEU A 878 -24.24 52.13 48.42
CA LEU A 878 -25.65 52.58 48.23
C LEU A 878 -26.09 53.45 47.02
N SER A 879 -27.39 53.31 46.70
CA SER A 879 -28.16 53.91 45.58
C SER A 879 -29.32 54.78 46.09
N PRO A 880 -30.12 55.46 45.24
CA PRO A 880 -31.44 54.86 44.89
C PRO A 880 -32.16 55.32 43.58
N THR A 881 -33.14 54.50 43.14
CA THR A 881 -34.43 54.83 42.46
C THR A 881 -34.54 55.69 41.18
N GLY A 882 -35.36 55.22 40.23
CA GLY A 882 -36.43 56.06 39.63
C GLY A 882 -36.78 55.90 38.13
N GLY A 883 -38.06 55.65 37.82
CA GLY A 883 -38.73 56.23 36.64
C GLY A 883 -38.89 55.41 35.35
N ALA A 884 -40.07 54.82 35.16
CA ALA A 884 -40.77 54.77 33.86
C ALA A 884 -41.64 56.07 33.73
N PRO A 885 -42.34 56.43 32.62
CA PRO A 885 -42.92 55.55 31.59
C PRO A 885 -42.96 56.14 30.15
N CYS A 886 -43.87 55.61 29.32
CA CYS A 886 -44.40 56.15 28.06
C CYS A 886 -43.47 56.18 26.83
N SER A 887 -43.87 55.87 25.59
CA SER A 887 -44.93 55.07 24.96
C SER A 887 -45.11 55.64 23.54
N LEU A 888 -44.88 54.87 22.48
CA LEU A 888 -45.34 55.23 21.14
C LEU A 888 -45.50 53.99 20.25
N GLY A 889 -46.72 53.81 19.75
CA GLY A 889 -47.06 53.14 18.49
C GLY A 889 -48.18 53.96 17.83
N PRO A 890 -48.93 53.44 16.85
CA PRO A 890 -48.85 52.11 16.23
C PRO A 890 -48.88 52.20 14.68
N LYS A 891 -49.29 51.11 14.01
CA LYS A 891 -49.60 50.98 12.56
C LYS A 891 -48.34 50.81 11.66
N ALA A 892 -48.44 50.19 10.49
CA ALA A 892 -49.64 49.79 9.74
C ALA A 892 -49.75 48.28 9.41
N GLN A 893 -50.96 47.89 9.04
CA GLN A 893 -51.39 46.55 8.63
C GLN A 893 -51.68 46.58 7.11
N ALA A 894 -51.34 45.52 6.39
CA ALA A 894 -51.69 45.33 4.99
C ALA A 894 -51.78 43.83 4.66
N ASP A 895 -52.99 43.28 4.72
CA ASP A 895 -53.31 41.96 4.17
C ASP A 895 -53.59 42.10 2.66
N MET A 896 -53.07 41.20 1.82
CA MET A 896 -53.83 40.74 0.64
C MET A 896 -53.34 39.40 0.09
N GLU A 897 -54.27 38.77 -0.62
CA GLU A 897 -54.25 37.48 -1.32
C GLU A 897 -53.23 37.47 -2.51
N ASP A 898 -52.99 36.40 -3.29
CA ASP A 898 -53.78 35.18 -3.51
C ASP A 898 -52.97 34.04 -4.19
N THR A 899 -53.65 32.91 -4.43
CA THR A 899 -53.42 31.86 -5.45
C THR A 899 -52.29 30.85 -5.28
N ALA A 900 -52.63 29.59 -5.58
CA ALA A 900 -51.72 28.47 -5.73
C ALA A 900 -51.85 27.84 -7.13
N CYS A 901 -50.79 27.20 -7.63
CA CYS A 901 -50.89 26.14 -8.65
C CYS A 901 -49.69 25.16 -8.58
N PRO A 902 -49.82 23.91 -9.08
CA PRO A 902 -48.87 22.84 -8.77
C PRO A 902 -48.00 22.36 -9.95
N ARG A 903 -46.93 21.62 -9.60
CA ARG A 903 -46.23 20.55 -10.37
C ARG A 903 -46.04 20.70 -11.89
N THR A 904 -44.77 20.75 -12.28
CA THR A 904 -44.16 19.68 -13.11
C THR A 904 -42.86 19.24 -12.46
#